data_AF-A0A0S4L9F8-F1
#
_entry.id   AF-A0A0S4L9F8-F1
#
_cell.length_a   1.000
_cell.length_b   1.000
_cell.length_c   1.000
_cell.angle_alpha   90.00
_cell.angle_beta   90.00
_cell.angle_gamma   90.00
#
_symmetry.space_group_name_H-M   'P 1'
#
loop_
_entity.id
_entity.type
_entity.pdbx_description
1 polymer ?
#
loop_
_entity_poly.entity_id
_entity_poly.type
_entity_poly.pdbx_seq_one_letter_code
_entity_poly.pdbx_strand_id
1 'polypeptide(L)'
;MATDTTFYITTPIYYVNDVPHIGHAYTTVAADVLARYWRLRGREVFFLTGLDEHGQKVQQAAAKAGIAPQAHCDKLAPQFEQLWNKLNISNNAFIRTTDPEHASIVRRYLQQLYDKQLIYKDSYTGWYCTFDERFWTEKDVESGLCPDCKRPVEQLSEHNYFFKMGQYQDRLIEHIKTHPGFIRPESRRNEVLGFLQTQKLGDLSISRPKSRLSWGIELPFDDNYVTYVWFDALVNYMSALEYLPREKPAGHRFWPATVHLVGKDILTTHAVYWSTMLMALNLPLPETIFAHGWWTVDGEKMSKSRGNVVDPNQMVEHFGADAFRYFLLREVPFGQDGDFSRSAMVTRVNSDLANGLGNLLSRTLTLIERTQGGTVPAPGAIGTAERTLQQAAVTLLNEALSDHLEQLEFNRALEAIWHVVQLANRYVDKTAPWTLAKHESDAEQLRTVLYTMAETLRCLSLATYSVIPTSAELIRAQLGIPAAFTSSLLRNKIEWGGLKPGTLIHKGPSLFPRIESKPGARPVTESSVPSQPPPAAPTPTSTPAPPASPQITIDEFMKIQLKAAKVLSAERVPKSEKLIKLQVSLGAEQRQIVAGIGKKYEPDALVGKTIVIVANLKPAKLMGIESQGMVLAAGDADVRGLITVQEEVDPGTKVK
;
A
#
# COMPACT_ATOMS: atom_id res chain seq x y z
N MET A 1 22.82 1.54 -21.11
CA MET A 1 22.81 0.23 -20.46
C MET A 1 23.24 0.48 -19.03
N ALA A 2 22.33 0.36 -18.06
CA ALA A 2 22.74 0.36 -16.66
C ALA A 2 23.69 -0.83 -16.49
N THR A 3 24.92 -0.56 -16.04
CA THR A 3 25.84 -1.63 -15.66
C THR A 3 25.23 -2.35 -14.46
N ASP A 4 25.43 -3.66 -14.34
CA ASP A 4 24.93 -4.53 -13.24
C ASP A 4 25.32 -4.06 -11.82
N THR A 5 26.06 -2.95 -11.74
CA THR A 5 26.60 -2.27 -10.57
C THR A 5 25.69 -1.15 -10.03
N THR A 6 24.79 -0.57 -10.85
CA THR A 6 23.94 0.56 -10.46
C THR A 6 22.47 0.17 -10.33
N PHE A 7 21.73 0.85 -9.48
CA PHE A 7 20.29 0.66 -9.32
C PHE A 7 19.60 2.02 -9.10
N TYR A 8 18.72 2.41 -10.02
CA TYR A 8 17.96 3.65 -9.93
C TYR A 8 16.48 3.35 -9.65
N ILE A 9 15.99 3.79 -8.50
CA ILE A 9 14.60 3.63 -8.08
C ILE A 9 13.96 4.97 -7.75
N THR A 10 12.70 5.13 -8.15
CA THR A 10 11.93 6.35 -7.88
C THR A 10 10.56 6.04 -7.29
N THR A 11 10.07 6.95 -6.46
CA THR A 11 8.63 7.08 -6.17
C THR A 11 7.97 8.01 -7.20
N PRO A 12 6.64 8.21 -7.16
CA PRO A 12 6.03 9.43 -7.67
C PRO A 12 6.56 10.62 -6.87
N ILE A 13 6.52 11.80 -7.47
CA ILE A 13 6.59 13.04 -6.71
C ILE A 13 5.18 13.43 -6.27
N TYR A 14 5.03 13.82 -5.01
CA TYR A 14 3.71 13.96 -4.38
C TYR A 14 3.17 15.38 -4.50
N TYR A 15 1.88 15.52 -4.82
CA TYR A 15 1.24 16.83 -4.88
C TYR A 15 1.27 17.54 -3.53
N VAL A 16 1.71 18.79 -3.53
CA VAL A 16 1.80 19.63 -2.32
C VAL A 16 0.52 20.42 -2.10
N ASN A 17 -0.61 19.73 -2.08
CA ASN A 17 -1.91 20.33 -1.78
C ASN A 17 -2.38 20.03 -0.34
N ASP A 18 -1.73 19.09 0.35
CA ASP A 18 -1.99 18.76 1.76
C ASP A 18 -0.85 17.92 2.38
N VAL A 19 -0.99 17.59 3.65
CA VAL A 19 -0.08 16.73 4.42
C VAL A 19 -0.03 15.29 3.89
N PRO A 20 1.09 14.56 4.09
CA PRO A 20 1.21 13.19 3.62
C PRO A 20 0.30 12.21 4.36
N HIS A 21 -0.19 11.19 3.64
CA HIS A 21 -1.02 10.11 4.20
C HIS A 21 -0.40 8.72 3.92
N ILE A 22 -1.05 7.66 4.41
CA ILE A 22 -0.58 6.26 4.29
C ILE A 22 -0.23 5.82 2.85
N GLY A 23 -0.89 6.37 1.83
CA GLY A 23 -0.61 6.06 0.43
C GLY A 23 0.78 6.52 0.01
N HIS A 24 1.20 7.73 0.42
CA HIS A 24 2.55 8.22 0.15
C HIS A 24 3.60 7.40 0.92
N ALA A 25 3.31 7.06 2.18
CA ALA A 25 4.18 6.23 3.00
C ALA A 25 4.38 4.84 2.40
N TYR A 26 3.31 4.23 1.87
CA TYR A 26 3.36 2.90 1.27
C TYR A 26 4.34 2.81 0.10
N THR A 27 4.24 3.71 -0.88
CA THR A 27 5.14 3.71 -2.04
C THR A 27 6.57 4.02 -1.64
N THR A 28 6.77 4.98 -0.74
CA THR A 28 8.11 5.41 -0.32
C THR A 28 8.82 4.36 0.52
N VAL A 29 8.10 3.66 1.40
CA VAL A 29 8.64 2.53 2.15
C VAL A 29 9.02 1.39 1.21
N ALA A 30 8.16 1.03 0.24
CA ALA A 30 8.50 -0.01 -0.74
C ALA A 30 9.77 0.33 -1.54
N ALA A 31 9.93 1.58 -1.97
CA ALA A 31 11.14 2.05 -2.65
C ALA A 31 12.37 1.97 -1.73
N ASP A 32 12.23 2.37 -0.46
CA ASP A 32 13.29 2.32 0.52
C ASP A 32 13.76 0.88 0.82
N VAL A 33 12.83 -0.07 0.91
CA VAL A 33 13.18 -1.49 1.11
C VAL A 33 14.05 -2.00 -0.03
N LEU A 34 13.68 -1.74 -1.29
CA LEU A 34 14.49 -2.13 -2.44
C LEU A 34 15.83 -1.40 -2.48
N ALA A 35 15.84 -0.09 -2.18
CA ALA A 35 17.07 0.69 -2.12
C ALA A 35 18.05 0.13 -1.09
N ARG A 36 17.58 -0.17 0.12
CA ARG A 36 18.39 -0.79 1.19
C ARG A 36 18.88 -2.18 0.79
N TYR A 37 18.01 -2.99 0.19
CA TYR A 37 18.36 -4.33 -0.29
C TYR A 37 19.52 -4.28 -1.30
N TRP A 38 19.40 -3.45 -2.35
CA TRP A 38 20.45 -3.37 -3.37
C TRP A 38 21.75 -2.75 -2.85
N ARG A 39 21.69 -1.80 -1.90
CA ARG A 39 22.90 -1.33 -1.18
C ARG A 39 23.58 -2.43 -0.37
N LEU A 40 22.80 -3.30 0.29
CA LEU A 40 23.36 -4.46 0.99
C LEU A 40 24.02 -5.46 0.05
N ARG A 41 23.47 -5.65 -1.16
CA ARG A 41 24.07 -6.45 -2.24
C ARG A 41 25.32 -5.80 -2.85
N GLY A 42 25.65 -4.56 -2.49
CA GLY A 42 26.82 -3.84 -2.95
C GLY A 42 26.61 -3.07 -4.26
N ARG A 43 25.36 -2.91 -4.71
CA ARG A 43 25.05 -1.99 -5.82
C ARG A 43 25.13 -0.55 -5.34
N GLU A 44 25.52 0.31 -6.25
CA GLU A 44 25.37 1.74 -6.09
C GLU A 44 23.92 2.12 -6.35
N VAL A 45 23.26 2.68 -5.36
CA VAL A 45 21.84 3.00 -5.42
C VAL A 45 21.63 4.51 -5.46
N PHE A 46 20.84 4.95 -6.43
CA PHE A 46 20.20 6.26 -6.40
C PHE A 46 18.70 6.06 -6.17
N PHE A 47 18.20 6.55 -5.04
CA PHE A 47 16.79 6.47 -4.66
C PHE A 47 16.23 7.90 -4.61
N LEU A 48 15.32 8.20 -5.55
CA LEU A 48 14.68 9.49 -5.70
C LEU A 48 13.24 9.47 -5.15
N THR A 49 12.91 10.50 -4.37
CA THR A 49 11.54 10.89 -4.04
C THR A 49 11.43 12.42 -4.11
N GLY A 50 10.25 13.00 -3.94
CA GLY A 50 10.10 14.45 -4.02
C GLY A 50 8.66 14.93 -4.13
N LEU A 51 8.50 16.18 -4.60
CA LEU A 51 7.25 16.90 -4.61
C LEU A 51 6.88 17.49 -5.98
N ASP A 52 5.62 17.31 -6.34
CA ASP A 52 4.95 18.01 -7.44
C ASP A 52 4.26 19.26 -6.88
N GLU A 53 4.83 20.41 -7.20
CA GLU A 53 4.53 21.69 -6.57
C GLU A 53 3.80 22.64 -7.52
N HIS A 54 3.69 22.32 -8.81
CA HIS A 54 3.01 23.17 -9.78
C HIS A 54 1.56 22.77 -10.01
N GLY A 55 0.86 23.57 -10.82
CA GLY A 55 -0.48 23.26 -11.28
C GLY A 55 -1.60 23.84 -10.44
N GLN A 56 -2.81 23.64 -10.95
CA GLN A 56 -4.02 24.33 -10.48
C GLN A 56 -4.41 23.97 -9.05
N LYS A 57 -4.27 22.70 -8.68
CA LYS A 57 -4.58 22.22 -7.32
C LYS A 57 -3.75 22.94 -6.26
N VAL A 58 -2.46 23.16 -6.51
CA VAL A 58 -1.56 23.87 -5.59
C VAL A 58 -1.90 25.36 -5.57
N GLN A 59 -2.12 25.98 -6.73
CA GLN A 59 -2.55 27.38 -6.82
C GLN A 59 -3.83 27.64 -6.00
N GLN A 60 -4.81 26.75 -6.09
CA GLN A 60 -6.07 26.84 -5.35
C GLN A 60 -5.91 26.60 -3.86
N ALA A 61 -5.10 25.62 -3.45
CA ALA A 61 -4.81 25.36 -2.05
C ALA A 61 -4.13 26.58 -1.40
N ALA A 62 -3.17 27.20 -2.11
CA ALA A 62 -2.50 28.41 -1.69
C ALA A 62 -3.47 29.61 -1.60
N ALA A 63 -4.32 29.81 -2.62
CA ALA A 63 -5.33 30.85 -2.63
C ALA A 63 -6.34 30.70 -1.48
N LYS A 64 -6.81 29.47 -1.21
CA LYS A 64 -7.71 29.17 -0.09
C LYS A 64 -7.05 29.43 1.27
N ALA A 65 -5.73 29.24 1.36
CA ALA A 65 -4.93 29.55 2.54
C ALA A 65 -4.51 31.03 2.63
N GLY A 66 -4.84 31.87 1.64
CA GLY A 66 -4.49 33.28 1.60
C GLY A 66 -2.99 33.57 1.46
N ILE A 67 -2.21 32.66 0.88
CA ILE A 67 -0.76 32.79 0.71
C ILE A 67 -0.32 32.55 -0.73
N ALA A 68 0.89 33.01 -1.09
CA ALA A 68 1.47 32.74 -2.40
C ALA A 68 1.75 31.24 -2.61
N PRO A 69 1.61 30.69 -3.82
CA PRO A 69 1.86 29.28 -4.10
C PRO A 69 3.25 28.79 -3.67
N GLN A 70 4.33 29.53 -3.97
CA GLN A 70 5.68 29.19 -3.51
C GLN A 70 5.74 29.05 -1.98
N ALA A 71 5.16 30.00 -1.24
CA ALA A 71 5.12 29.97 0.21
C ALA A 71 4.28 28.80 0.75
N HIS A 72 3.25 28.36 0.03
CA HIS A 72 2.49 27.16 0.35
C HIS A 72 3.33 25.89 0.20
N CYS A 73 4.06 25.77 -0.91
CA CYS A 73 4.98 24.67 -1.17
C CYS A 73 6.10 24.62 -0.12
N ASP A 74 6.75 25.76 0.15
CA ASP A 74 7.85 25.87 1.13
C ASP A 74 7.39 25.54 2.56
N LYS A 75 6.12 25.76 2.89
CA LYS A 75 5.53 25.41 4.19
C LYS A 75 5.29 23.90 4.33
N LEU A 76 4.90 23.23 3.26
CA LEU A 76 4.51 21.81 3.29
C LEU A 76 5.67 20.86 2.99
N ALA A 77 6.67 21.28 2.21
CA ALA A 77 7.81 20.43 1.87
C ALA A 77 8.52 19.82 3.09
N PRO A 78 8.81 20.59 4.16
CA PRO A 78 9.42 20.04 5.38
C PRO A 78 8.58 18.97 6.07
N GLN A 79 7.25 18.96 5.90
CA GLN A 79 6.38 17.96 6.52
C GLN A 79 6.54 16.57 5.87
N PHE A 80 6.76 16.53 4.56
CA PHE A 80 7.09 15.29 3.85
C PHE A 80 8.47 14.79 4.25
N GLU A 81 9.48 15.67 4.26
CA GLU A 81 10.85 15.30 4.69
C GLU A 81 10.90 14.83 6.14
N GLN A 82 10.17 15.48 7.05
CA GLN A 82 10.06 15.06 8.45
C GLN A 82 9.41 13.69 8.57
N LEU A 83 8.36 13.39 7.78
CA LEU A 83 7.77 12.07 7.76
C LEU A 83 8.75 11.02 7.23
N TRP A 84 9.52 11.32 6.17
CA TRP A 84 10.57 10.45 5.65
C TRP A 84 11.66 10.16 6.68
N ASN A 85 12.07 11.17 7.44
CA ASN A 85 12.98 10.98 8.57
C ASN A 85 12.37 10.10 9.66
N LYS A 86 11.12 10.34 10.06
CA LYS A 86 10.39 9.51 11.05
C LYS A 86 10.23 8.06 10.59
N LEU A 87 10.03 7.82 9.30
CA LEU A 87 9.92 6.48 8.69
C LEU A 87 11.27 5.83 8.38
N ASN A 88 12.38 6.49 8.72
CA ASN A 88 13.74 6.04 8.41
C ASN A 88 13.90 5.71 6.91
N ILE A 89 13.48 6.64 6.04
CA ILE A 89 13.66 6.55 4.59
C ILE A 89 15.09 6.97 4.24
N SER A 90 15.74 6.20 3.38
CA SER A 90 17.14 6.37 2.99
C SER A 90 17.28 6.85 1.54
N ASN A 91 16.44 7.79 1.11
CA ASN A 91 16.54 8.37 -0.23
C ASN A 91 17.87 9.12 -0.40
N ASN A 92 18.41 9.06 -1.62
CA ASN A 92 19.63 9.79 -1.97
C ASN A 92 19.33 11.26 -2.26
N ALA A 93 18.12 11.54 -2.75
CA ALA A 93 17.71 12.84 -3.24
C ALA A 93 16.22 13.08 -2.94
N PHE A 94 15.89 14.34 -2.70
CA PHE A 94 14.53 14.84 -2.56
C PHE A 94 14.35 16.00 -3.55
N ILE A 95 13.62 15.77 -4.64
CA ILE A 95 13.43 16.77 -5.70
C ILE A 95 12.21 17.65 -5.40
N ARG A 96 12.31 18.94 -5.72
CA ARG A 96 11.17 19.85 -5.74
C ARG A 96 11.02 20.40 -7.16
N THR A 97 9.82 20.37 -7.71
CA THR A 97 9.58 20.87 -9.08
C THR A 97 9.73 22.40 -9.17
N THR A 98 9.73 23.12 -8.04
CA THR A 98 10.11 24.55 -7.99
C THR A 98 11.62 24.79 -8.02
N ASP A 99 12.47 23.75 -7.98
CA ASP A 99 13.93 23.90 -8.08
C ASP A 99 14.30 24.59 -9.42
N PRO A 100 15.11 25.68 -9.41
CA PRO A 100 15.48 26.39 -10.64
C PRO A 100 16.17 25.50 -11.68
N GLU A 101 17.00 24.57 -11.23
CA GLU A 101 17.67 23.58 -12.06
C GLU A 101 16.68 22.66 -12.76
N HIS A 102 15.66 22.18 -12.04
CA HIS A 102 14.59 21.38 -12.61
C HIS A 102 13.83 22.17 -13.69
N ALA A 103 13.42 23.40 -13.39
CA ALA A 103 12.70 24.25 -14.34
C ALA A 103 13.51 24.53 -15.62
N SER A 104 14.82 24.75 -15.49
CA SER A 104 15.74 24.90 -16.62
C SER A 104 15.78 23.66 -17.52
N ILE A 105 15.80 22.47 -16.92
CA ILE A 105 15.85 21.19 -17.64
C ILE A 105 14.51 20.92 -18.35
N VAL A 106 13.38 21.21 -17.71
CA VAL A 106 12.05 21.14 -18.34
C VAL A 106 11.98 22.04 -19.57
N ARG A 107 12.38 23.31 -19.44
CA ARG A 107 12.45 24.26 -20.56
C ARG A 107 13.35 23.75 -21.67
N ARG A 108 14.50 23.15 -21.35
CA ARG A 108 15.40 22.56 -22.33
C ARG A 108 14.74 21.43 -23.13
N TYR A 109 14.02 20.51 -22.48
CA TYR A 109 13.32 19.44 -23.19
C TYR A 109 12.14 19.95 -24.02
N LEU A 110 11.38 20.93 -23.52
CA LEU A 110 10.32 21.59 -24.30
C LEU A 110 10.87 22.24 -25.56
N GLN A 111 11.98 22.97 -25.45
CA GLN A 111 12.62 23.61 -26.61
C GLN A 111 13.07 22.56 -27.63
N GLN A 112 13.71 21.48 -27.19
CA GLN A 112 14.13 20.39 -28.09
C GLN A 112 12.96 19.76 -28.85
N LEU A 113 11.83 19.51 -28.18
CA LEU A 113 10.64 18.95 -28.83
C LEU A 113 9.99 19.96 -29.80
N TYR A 114 10.02 21.25 -29.46
CA TYR A 114 9.53 22.32 -30.31
C TYR A 114 10.38 22.46 -31.59
N ASP A 115 11.71 22.48 -31.45
CA ASP A 115 12.66 22.54 -32.57
C ASP A 115 12.53 21.34 -33.52
N LYS A 116 12.17 20.17 -32.98
CA LYS A 116 11.84 18.96 -33.75
C LYS A 116 10.45 19.00 -34.42
N GLN A 117 9.70 20.09 -34.29
CA GLN A 117 8.31 20.23 -34.78
C GLN A 117 7.35 19.15 -34.22
N LEU A 118 7.65 18.65 -33.02
CA LEU A 118 6.82 17.68 -32.29
C LEU A 118 5.81 18.35 -31.37
N ILE A 119 5.91 19.68 -31.23
CA ILE A 119 4.94 20.53 -30.53
C ILE A 119 4.28 21.45 -31.56
N TYR A 120 2.96 21.58 -31.51
CA TYR A 120 2.20 22.49 -32.36
C TYR A 120 1.12 23.20 -31.56
N LYS A 121 0.68 24.37 -32.03
CA LYS A 121 -0.41 25.14 -31.41
C LYS A 121 -1.73 24.78 -32.09
N ASP A 122 -2.76 24.52 -31.30
CA ASP A 122 -4.10 24.21 -31.80
C ASP A 122 -5.17 24.71 -30.83
N SER A 123 -6.39 24.90 -31.32
CA SER A 123 -7.55 25.25 -30.49
C SER A 123 -8.26 23.98 -30.03
N TYR A 124 -8.38 23.80 -28.72
CA TYR A 124 -9.25 22.78 -28.15
C TYR A 124 -10.56 23.43 -27.72
N THR A 125 -11.65 23.01 -28.35
CA THR A 125 -13.01 23.39 -27.95
C THR A 125 -13.66 22.18 -27.30
N GLY A 126 -14.03 22.31 -26.03
CA GLY A 126 -14.71 21.23 -25.29
C GLY A 126 -15.58 21.76 -24.17
N TRP A 127 -16.36 20.87 -23.56
CA TRP A 127 -17.21 21.20 -22.44
C TRP A 127 -16.41 21.11 -21.15
N TYR A 128 -16.22 22.22 -20.47
CA TYR A 128 -15.40 22.32 -19.28
C TYR A 128 -16.29 22.39 -18.04
N CYS A 129 -16.02 21.54 -17.05
CA CYS A 129 -16.61 21.71 -15.74
C CYS A 129 -15.68 22.60 -14.91
N THR A 130 -16.09 23.81 -14.57
CA THR A 130 -15.28 24.71 -13.73
C THR A 130 -14.99 24.13 -12.35
N PHE A 131 -15.89 23.28 -11.82
CA PHE A 131 -15.75 22.68 -10.50
C PHE A 131 -14.84 21.44 -10.47
N ASP A 132 -14.90 20.61 -11.52
CA ASP A 132 -14.06 19.40 -11.64
C ASP A 132 -12.80 19.64 -12.48
N GLU A 133 -12.70 20.83 -13.08
CA GLU A 133 -11.58 21.33 -13.88
C GLU A 133 -11.17 20.42 -15.03
N ARG A 134 -12.18 19.80 -15.62
CA ARG A 134 -12.02 18.75 -16.61
C ARG A 134 -12.78 19.13 -17.88
N PHE A 135 -12.10 18.94 -19.00
CA PHE A 135 -12.74 18.92 -20.29
C PHE A 135 -13.41 17.57 -20.54
N TRP A 136 -14.61 17.65 -21.05
CA TRP A 136 -15.44 16.55 -21.49
C TRP A 136 -15.63 16.68 -22.98
N THR A 137 -15.65 15.53 -23.65
CA THR A 137 -16.09 15.51 -25.03
C THR A 137 -17.60 15.75 -25.06
N GLU A 138 -18.12 16.20 -26.20
CA GLU A 138 -19.56 16.37 -26.39
C GLU A 138 -20.35 15.08 -26.15
N LYS A 139 -19.72 13.91 -26.36
CA LYS A 139 -20.32 12.60 -26.11
C LYS A 139 -20.40 12.26 -24.62
N ASP A 140 -19.53 12.82 -23.80
CA ASP A 140 -19.49 12.54 -22.37
C ASP A 140 -20.53 13.38 -21.61
N VAL A 141 -20.83 14.60 -22.09
CA VAL A 141 -21.73 15.54 -21.41
C VAL A 141 -23.19 15.22 -21.72
N GLU A 142 -23.91 14.73 -20.71
CA GLU A 142 -25.37 14.59 -20.78
C GLU A 142 -26.05 15.86 -20.24
N SER A 143 -26.92 16.46 -21.05
CA SER A 143 -27.77 17.60 -20.65
C SER A 143 -27.03 18.85 -20.14
N GLY A 144 -25.81 19.09 -20.64
CA GLY A 144 -25.00 20.24 -20.22
C GLY A 144 -24.47 20.14 -18.78
N LEU A 145 -24.40 18.93 -18.23
CA LEU A 145 -23.88 18.66 -16.89
C LEU A 145 -22.60 17.83 -16.93
N CYS A 146 -21.71 18.09 -15.97
CA CYS A 146 -20.49 17.35 -15.77
C CYS A 146 -20.81 15.88 -15.44
N PRO A 147 -20.24 14.91 -16.15
CA PRO A 147 -20.42 13.48 -15.87
C PRO A 147 -20.06 13.10 -14.43
N ASP A 148 -19.04 13.74 -13.86
CA ASP A 148 -18.50 13.45 -12.54
C ASP A 148 -19.32 14.13 -11.43
N CYS A 149 -19.31 15.47 -11.32
CA CYS A 149 -20.01 16.17 -10.22
C CYS A 149 -21.47 16.57 -10.49
N LYS A 150 -22.00 16.30 -11.68
CA LYS A 150 -23.37 16.66 -12.11
C LYS A 150 -23.70 18.17 -12.05
N ARG A 151 -22.68 19.05 -12.05
CA ARG A 151 -22.85 20.52 -12.15
C ARG A 151 -22.76 21.00 -13.60
N PRO A 152 -23.26 22.20 -13.93
CA PRO A 152 -23.18 22.74 -15.28
C PRO A 152 -21.75 22.75 -15.85
N VAL A 153 -21.65 22.47 -17.14
CA VAL A 153 -20.42 22.65 -17.93
C VAL A 153 -20.58 23.80 -18.90
N GLU A 154 -19.46 24.44 -19.24
CA GLU A 154 -19.39 25.55 -20.19
C GLU A 154 -18.55 25.17 -21.40
N GLN A 155 -18.94 25.61 -22.59
CA GLN A 155 -18.12 25.37 -23.77
C GLN A 155 -16.97 26.38 -23.79
N LEU A 156 -15.75 25.91 -23.61
CA LEU A 156 -14.54 26.73 -23.65
C LEU A 156 -13.70 26.35 -24.85
N SER A 157 -13.22 27.35 -25.58
CA SER A 157 -12.21 27.21 -26.61
C SER A 157 -10.90 27.81 -26.11
N GLU A 158 -9.92 26.95 -25.91
CA GLU A 158 -8.57 27.35 -25.48
C GLU A 158 -7.56 26.97 -26.55
N HIS A 159 -6.75 27.95 -26.97
CA HIS A 159 -5.57 27.67 -27.77
C HIS A 159 -4.50 27.10 -26.84
N ASN A 160 -4.05 25.88 -27.09
CA ASN A 160 -3.01 25.22 -26.32
C ASN A 160 -1.93 24.65 -27.26
N TYR A 161 -0.74 24.40 -26.70
CA TYR A 161 0.30 23.63 -27.35
C TYR A 161 0.09 22.14 -27.09
N PHE A 162 0.22 21.36 -28.15
CA PHE A 162 0.04 19.91 -28.17
C PHE A 162 1.34 19.22 -28.55
N PHE A 163 1.69 18.19 -27.79
CA PHE A 163 2.74 17.25 -28.14
C PHE A 163 2.14 16.14 -29.02
N LYS A 164 2.79 15.87 -30.16
CA LYS A 164 2.44 14.82 -31.13
C LYS A 164 2.67 13.41 -30.57
N MET A 165 1.91 13.06 -29.54
CA MET A 165 2.01 11.81 -28.79
C MET A 165 1.50 10.62 -29.60
N GLY A 166 0.45 10.81 -30.41
CA GLY A 166 -0.25 9.73 -31.10
C GLY A 166 0.65 8.92 -32.04
N GLN A 167 1.65 9.55 -32.64
CA GLN A 167 2.57 8.90 -33.59
C GLN A 167 3.46 7.81 -32.96
N TYR A 168 3.56 7.76 -31.62
CA TYR A 168 4.41 6.80 -30.91
C TYR A 168 3.65 5.54 -30.46
N GLN A 169 2.34 5.45 -30.72
CA GLN A 169 1.48 4.35 -30.27
C GLN A 169 2.00 2.97 -30.68
N ASP A 170 2.26 2.74 -31.97
CA ASP A 170 2.69 1.41 -32.47
C ASP A 170 4.03 0.99 -31.89
N ARG A 171 4.97 1.93 -31.78
CA ARG A 171 6.29 1.69 -31.18
C ARG A 171 6.17 1.34 -29.69
N LEU A 172 5.24 1.97 -28.96
CA LEU A 172 4.99 1.66 -27.55
C LEU A 172 4.31 0.30 -27.38
N ILE A 173 3.33 -0.04 -28.22
CA ILE A 173 2.71 -1.37 -28.24
C ILE A 173 3.76 -2.45 -28.44
N GLU A 174 4.65 -2.27 -29.42
CA GLU A 174 5.72 -3.22 -29.71
C GLU A 174 6.70 -3.36 -28.54
N HIS A 175 7.06 -2.24 -27.90
CA HIS A 175 7.92 -2.26 -26.72
C HIS A 175 7.29 -3.06 -25.56
N ILE A 176 6.01 -2.82 -25.23
CA ILE A 176 5.28 -3.53 -24.17
C ILE A 176 5.18 -5.05 -24.46
N LYS A 177 5.06 -5.44 -25.73
CA LYS A 177 5.01 -6.84 -26.15
C LYS A 177 6.36 -7.53 -26.00
N THR A 178 7.43 -6.88 -26.43
CA THR A 178 8.79 -7.44 -26.44
C THR A 178 9.51 -7.36 -25.09
N HIS A 179 9.03 -6.51 -24.18
CA HIS A 179 9.60 -6.32 -22.84
C HIS A 179 8.54 -6.63 -21.77
N PRO A 180 8.27 -7.91 -21.45
CA PRO A 180 7.21 -8.29 -20.51
C PRO A 180 7.39 -7.72 -19.10
N GLY A 181 8.63 -7.40 -18.69
CA GLY A 181 8.94 -6.76 -17.41
C GLY A 181 8.72 -5.24 -17.38
N PHE A 182 8.44 -4.59 -18.52
CA PHE A 182 8.34 -3.13 -18.61
C PHE A 182 7.21 -2.55 -17.76
N ILE A 183 6.06 -3.22 -17.68
CA ILE A 183 4.93 -2.83 -16.82
C ILE A 183 4.59 -4.00 -15.91
N ARG A 184 4.51 -3.74 -14.60
CA ARG A 184 4.20 -4.74 -13.58
C ARG A 184 3.12 -4.22 -12.61
N PRO A 185 2.31 -5.09 -12.00
CA PRO A 185 2.15 -6.52 -12.32
C PRO A 185 1.53 -6.76 -13.71
N GLU A 186 1.48 -8.02 -14.14
CA GLU A 186 0.98 -8.41 -15.46
C GLU A 186 -0.43 -7.90 -15.77
N SER A 187 -1.31 -7.86 -14.77
CA SER A 187 -2.65 -7.27 -14.92
C SER A 187 -2.61 -5.82 -15.41
N ARG A 188 -1.71 -5.00 -14.87
CA ARG A 188 -1.51 -3.60 -15.26
C ARG A 188 -0.92 -3.46 -16.66
N ARG A 189 -0.01 -4.37 -17.04
CA ARG A 189 0.49 -4.45 -18.41
C ARG A 189 -0.64 -4.70 -19.40
N ASN A 190 -1.51 -5.66 -19.10
CA ASN A 190 -2.63 -6.03 -19.95
C ASN A 190 -3.66 -4.90 -20.08
N GLU A 191 -3.92 -4.16 -19.00
CA GLU A 191 -4.77 -2.96 -19.02
C GLU A 191 -4.21 -1.89 -19.98
N VAL A 192 -2.93 -1.53 -19.86
CA VAL A 192 -2.30 -0.51 -20.73
C VAL A 192 -2.22 -0.99 -22.17
N LEU A 193 -1.85 -2.25 -22.41
CA LEU A 193 -1.77 -2.82 -23.75
C LEU A 193 -3.15 -2.87 -24.41
N GLY A 194 -4.18 -3.31 -23.68
CA GLY A 194 -5.56 -3.32 -24.17
C GLY A 194 -6.06 -1.92 -24.52
N PHE A 195 -5.77 -0.92 -23.68
CA PHE A 195 -6.07 0.48 -23.97
C PHE A 195 -5.42 0.94 -25.29
N LEU A 196 -4.11 0.72 -25.45
CA LEU A 196 -3.38 1.12 -26.66
C LEU A 196 -3.81 0.36 -27.92
N GLN A 197 -4.30 -0.87 -27.80
CA GLN A 197 -4.76 -1.66 -28.95
C GLN A 197 -6.18 -1.33 -29.37
N THR A 198 -7.02 -0.86 -28.45
CA THR A 198 -8.44 -0.59 -28.70
C THR A 198 -8.72 0.88 -28.99
N GLN A 199 -7.88 1.79 -28.52
CA GLN A 199 -8.06 3.23 -28.69
C GLN A 199 -6.92 3.85 -29.50
N LYS A 200 -7.26 4.81 -30.37
CA LYS A 200 -6.26 5.64 -31.04
C LYS A 200 -5.75 6.70 -30.06
N LEU A 201 -4.45 6.72 -29.82
CA LEU A 201 -3.80 7.66 -28.94
C LEU A 201 -3.85 9.06 -29.60
N GLY A 202 -4.49 10.00 -28.91
CA GLY A 202 -4.52 11.40 -29.31
C GLY A 202 -3.23 12.14 -28.94
N ASP A 203 -3.11 13.38 -29.41
CA ASP A 203 -2.03 14.28 -29.03
C ASP A 203 -2.29 14.91 -27.66
N LEU A 204 -1.22 15.17 -26.91
CA LEU A 204 -1.28 15.58 -25.51
C LEU A 204 -1.22 17.11 -25.41
N SER A 205 -2.20 17.75 -24.78
CA SER A 205 -2.11 19.17 -24.45
C SER A 205 -1.08 19.42 -23.34
N ILE A 206 0.05 20.03 -23.69
CA ILE A 206 1.22 20.23 -22.82
C ILE A 206 1.35 21.68 -22.29
N SER A 207 0.36 22.54 -22.53
CA SER A 207 0.35 23.91 -22.02
C SER A 207 -0.99 24.30 -21.42
N ARG A 208 -0.99 25.37 -20.61
CA ARG A 208 -2.19 26.09 -20.16
C ARG A 208 -1.94 27.59 -20.25
N PRO A 209 -2.94 28.41 -20.64
CA PRO A 209 -2.78 29.85 -20.70
C PRO A 209 -2.63 30.44 -19.29
N LYS A 210 -1.73 31.42 -19.12
CA LYS A 210 -1.47 32.09 -17.83
C LYS A 210 -2.68 32.82 -17.26
N SER A 211 -3.60 33.25 -18.12
CA SER A 211 -4.89 33.85 -17.71
C SER A 211 -5.74 32.90 -16.85
N ARG A 212 -5.54 31.58 -16.99
CA ARG A 212 -6.24 30.54 -16.23
C ARG A 212 -5.36 29.95 -15.13
N LEU A 213 -4.10 29.68 -15.44
CA LEU A 213 -3.16 29.04 -14.54
C LEU A 213 -1.78 29.70 -14.70
N SER A 214 -1.35 30.46 -13.71
CA SER A 214 -0.04 31.13 -13.72
C SER A 214 1.01 30.37 -12.93
N TRP A 215 0.61 29.45 -12.04
CA TRP A 215 1.52 28.64 -11.25
C TRP A 215 2.05 27.39 -12.00
N GLY A 216 3.16 27.58 -12.72
CA GLY A 216 3.87 26.53 -13.45
C GLY A 216 5.07 27.06 -14.22
N ILE A 217 5.86 26.16 -14.82
CA ILE A 217 7.04 26.52 -15.62
C ILE A 217 6.61 27.11 -16.96
N GLU A 218 7.05 28.31 -17.29
CA GLU A 218 6.77 28.95 -18.58
C GLU A 218 7.34 28.16 -19.77
N LEU A 219 6.61 28.14 -20.89
CA LEU A 219 7.17 27.59 -22.13
C LEU A 219 8.33 28.48 -22.62
N PRO A 220 9.44 27.89 -23.11
CA PRO A 220 10.60 28.66 -23.54
C PRO A 220 10.36 29.47 -24.83
N PHE A 221 9.30 29.15 -25.59
CA PHE A 221 8.96 29.77 -26.88
C PHE A 221 7.64 30.56 -26.88
N ASP A 222 6.87 30.56 -25.78
CA ASP A 222 5.64 31.36 -25.63
C ASP A 222 5.34 31.61 -24.15
N ASP A 223 5.73 32.78 -23.65
CA ASP A 223 5.62 33.16 -22.24
C ASP A 223 4.18 33.44 -21.78
N ASN A 224 3.20 33.42 -22.68
CA ASN A 224 1.78 33.52 -22.31
C ASN A 224 1.23 32.20 -21.74
N TYR A 225 2.03 31.14 -21.77
CA TYR A 225 1.65 29.79 -21.39
C TYR A 225 2.58 29.21 -20.33
N VAL A 226 1.99 28.39 -19.46
CA VAL A 226 2.72 27.51 -18.55
C VAL A 226 2.62 26.06 -19.01
N THR A 227 3.63 25.29 -18.67
CA THR A 227 3.75 23.87 -18.96
C THR A 227 2.68 23.09 -18.21
N TYR A 228 2.09 22.09 -18.88
CA TYR A 228 1.19 21.15 -18.24
C TYR A 228 1.94 20.40 -17.13
N VAL A 229 1.38 20.43 -15.93
CA VAL A 229 2.01 19.90 -14.71
C VAL A 229 2.55 18.47 -14.86
N TRP A 230 1.88 17.58 -15.61
CA TRP A 230 2.38 16.22 -15.80
C TRP A 230 3.61 16.15 -16.71
N PHE A 231 3.75 17.04 -17.69
CA PHE A 231 4.96 17.08 -18.53
C PHE A 231 6.16 17.50 -17.67
N ASP A 232 6.00 18.58 -16.92
CA ASP A 232 6.93 19.09 -15.92
C ASP A 232 7.30 17.99 -14.90
N ALA A 233 6.30 17.47 -14.20
CA ALA A 233 6.48 16.45 -13.17
C ALA A 233 7.21 15.22 -13.69
N LEU A 234 6.88 14.67 -14.87
CA LEU A 234 7.56 13.48 -15.41
C LEU A 234 9.06 13.69 -15.69
N VAL A 235 9.48 14.93 -16.00
CA VAL A 235 10.88 15.27 -16.22
C VAL A 235 11.70 15.20 -14.92
N ASN A 236 11.07 15.13 -13.74
CA ASN A 236 11.77 14.98 -12.45
C ASN A 236 12.76 13.80 -12.45
N TYR A 237 12.37 12.68 -13.08
CA TYR A 237 13.15 11.45 -13.11
C TYR A 237 14.48 11.59 -13.85
N MET A 238 14.53 12.47 -14.85
CA MET A 238 15.75 12.80 -15.58
C MET A 238 16.51 13.94 -14.91
N SER A 239 15.81 15.03 -14.63
CA SER A 239 16.41 16.26 -14.10
C SER A 239 17.11 16.04 -12.76
N ALA A 240 16.53 15.24 -11.86
CA ALA A 240 17.16 14.89 -10.59
C ALA A 240 18.59 14.37 -10.76
N LEU A 241 18.86 13.54 -11.78
CA LEU A 241 20.19 12.97 -12.02
C LEU A 241 21.21 14.00 -12.55
N GLU A 242 20.76 15.15 -13.02
CA GLU A 242 21.64 16.19 -13.55
C GLU A 242 22.17 17.13 -12.45
N TYR A 243 21.41 17.34 -11.36
CA TYR A 243 21.78 18.32 -10.34
C TYR A 243 21.74 17.85 -8.88
N LEU A 244 21.12 16.72 -8.54
CA LEU A 244 21.06 16.22 -7.15
C LEU A 244 22.21 15.26 -6.74
N PRO A 245 22.82 14.46 -7.62
CA PRO A 245 23.98 13.63 -7.27
C PRO A 245 25.15 14.45 -6.71
N ARG A 246 25.88 13.87 -5.74
CA ARG A 246 27.09 14.49 -5.14
C ARG A 246 28.22 14.68 -6.16
N GLU A 247 28.42 13.70 -7.04
CA GLU A 247 29.34 13.79 -8.18
C GLU A 247 28.52 14.08 -9.44
N LYS A 248 28.80 15.20 -10.12
CA LYS A 248 28.02 15.66 -11.27
C LYS A 248 28.83 15.58 -12.57
N PRO A 249 28.20 15.20 -13.71
CA PRO A 249 26.83 14.68 -13.85
C PRO A 249 26.76 13.14 -13.73
N ALA A 250 25.79 12.60 -12.98
CA ALA A 250 25.56 11.15 -12.86
C ALA A 250 24.43 10.62 -13.78
N GLY A 251 23.85 11.48 -14.64
CA GLY A 251 22.74 11.16 -15.55
C GLY A 251 22.93 9.89 -16.38
N HIS A 252 24.06 9.78 -17.09
CA HIS A 252 24.36 8.59 -17.91
C HIS A 252 24.68 7.34 -17.09
N ARG A 253 25.01 7.48 -15.80
CA ARG A 253 25.39 6.38 -14.91
C ARG A 253 24.17 5.62 -14.41
N PHE A 254 23.10 6.34 -14.07
CA PHE A 254 21.89 5.77 -13.48
C PHE A 254 20.70 5.65 -14.44
N TRP A 255 20.71 6.33 -15.59
CA TRP A 255 19.62 6.23 -16.58
C TRP A 255 19.82 5.06 -17.56
N PRO A 256 18.78 4.28 -17.89
CA PRO A 256 17.37 4.39 -17.47
C PRO A 256 17.10 3.98 -16.02
N ALA A 257 16.00 4.48 -15.46
CA ALA A 257 15.52 4.00 -14.17
C ALA A 257 15.26 2.49 -14.20
N THR A 258 15.81 1.78 -13.22
CA THR A 258 15.57 0.35 -13.04
C THR A 258 14.11 0.12 -12.66
N VAL A 259 13.58 0.91 -11.73
CA VAL A 259 12.16 0.80 -11.30
C VAL A 259 11.57 2.18 -11.02
N HIS A 260 10.44 2.48 -11.65
CA HIS A 260 9.50 3.51 -11.20
C HIS A 260 8.38 2.84 -10.41
N LEU A 261 8.24 3.14 -9.11
CA LEU A 261 7.08 2.74 -8.33
C LEU A 261 6.00 3.81 -8.43
N VAL A 262 4.78 3.41 -8.76
CA VAL A 262 3.64 4.33 -8.89
C VAL A 262 2.35 3.71 -8.35
N GLY A 263 1.37 4.55 -8.02
CA GLY A 263 -0.01 4.10 -7.82
C GLY A 263 -0.67 3.78 -9.16
N LYS A 264 -1.61 2.83 -9.17
CA LYS A 264 -2.39 2.45 -10.37
C LYS A 264 -3.11 3.63 -11.03
N ASP A 265 -3.41 4.67 -10.28
CA ASP A 265 -4.11 5.88 -10.72
C ASP A 265 -3.32 6.76 -11.68
N ILE A 266 -1.98 6.67 -11.62
CA ILE A 266 -1.08 7.46 -12.45
C ILE A 266 -0.32 6.59 -13.45
N LEU A 267 -0.71 5.31 -13.59
CA LEU A 267 -0.06 4.35 -14.47
C LEU A 267 -0.07 4.82 -15.93
N THR A 268 -1.19 5.29 -16.47
CA THR A 268 -1.26 5.76 -17.86
C THR A 268 -0.28 6.90 -18.12
N THR A 269 -0.13 7.83 -17.18
CA THR A 269 0.82 8.94 -17.31
C THR A 269 2.27 8.44 -17.41
N HIS A 270 2.63 7.40 -16.67
CA HIS A 270 3.99 6.84 -16.67
C HIS A 270 4.22 5.86 -17.82
N ALA A 271 3.27 4.97 -18.09
CA ALA A 271 3.43 3.93 -19.11
C ALA A 271 3.22 4.48 -20.53
N VAL A 272 2.42 5.54 -20.70
CA VAL A 272 2.11 6.12 -22.02
C VAL A 272 2.75 7.49 -22.19
N TYR A 273 2.42 8.49 -21.36
CA TYR A 273 2.84 9.87 -21.65
C TYR A 273 4.35 10.00 -21.49
N TRP A 274 4.89 9.49 -20.38
CA TRP A 274 6.34 9.51 -20.15
C TRP A 274 7.11 8.71 -21.20
N SER A 275 6.65 7.51 -21.52
CA SER A 275 7.29 6.66 -22.53
C SER A 275 7.35 7.34 -23.91
N THR A 276 6.25 7.96 -24.33
CA THR A 276 6.21 8.66 -25.63
C THR A 276 7.04 9.95 -25.62
N MET A 277 7.09 10.68 -24.50
CA MET A 277 8.01 11.80 -24.32
C MET A 277 9.48 11.35 -24.44
N LEU A 278 9.86 10.26 -23.77
CA LEU A 278 11.20 9.68 -23.86
C LEU A 278 11.54 9.21 -25.28
N MET A 279 10.59 8.56 -25.97
CA MET A 279 10.76 8.16 -27.37
C MET A 279 11.00 9.37 -28.28
N ALA A 280 10.28 10.47 -28.08
CA ALA A 280 10.44 11.72 -28.83
C ALA A 280 11.79 12.42 -28.54
N LEU A 281 12.26 12.31 -27.30
CA LEU A 281 13.58 12.80 -26.88
C LEU A 281 14.72 11.85 -27.28
N ASN A 282 14.42 10.67 -27.86
CA ASN A 282 15.39 9.60 -28.15
C ASN A 282 16.16 9.12 -26.91
N LEU A 283 15.47 9.07 -25.76
CA LEU A 283 16.01 8.56 -24.51
C LEU A 283 15.55 7.11 -24.25
N PRO A 284 16.38 6.28 -23.58
CA PRO A 284 15.97 4.95 -23.15
C PRO A 284 14.74 5.00 -22.23
N LEU A 285 13.85 4.02 -22.37
CA LEU A 285 12.71 3.82 -21.47
C LEU A 285 13.17 3.20 -20.13
N PRO A 286 12.43 3.42 -19.03
CA PRO A 286 12.68 2.72 -17.78
C PRO A 286 12.58 1.20 -17.96
N GLU A 287 13.33 0.43 -17.17
CA GLU A 287 13.31 -1.03 -17.25
C GLU A 287 12.00 -1.62 -16.69
N THR A 288 11.43 -0.99 -15.66
CA THR A 288 10.16 -1.41 -15.04
C THR A 288 9.38 -0.22 -14.52
N ILE A 289 8.08 -0.19 -14.81
CA ILE A 289 7.07 0.64 -14.16
C ILE A 289 6.17 -0.29 -13.36
N PHE A 290 6.24 -0.23 -12.03
CA PHE A 290 5.40 -1.03 -11.14
C PHE A 290 4.25 -0.20 -10.59
N ALA A 291 3.02 -0.57 -10.92
CA ALA A 291 1.81 0.08 -10.45
C ALA A 291 1.12 -0.71 -9.33
N HIS A 292 1.21 -0.21 -8.10
CA HIS A 292 0.59 -0.82 -6.94
C HIS A 292 -0.87 -0.39 -6.73
N GLY A 293 -1.62 -1.16 -5.93
CA GLY A 293 -2.99 -0.84 -5.55
C GLY A 293 -3.10 0.23 -4.47
N TRP A 294 -4.33 0.51 -4.04
CA TRP A 294 -4.63 1.50 -3.02
C TRP A 294 -4.87 0.89 -1.64
N TRP A 295 -4.69 1.71 -0.61
CA TRP A 295 -5.21 1.42 0.72
C TRP A 295 -6.63 1.98 0.88
N THR A 296 -7.52 1.18 1.44
CA THR A 296 -8.79 1.58 2.06
C THR A 296 -8.64 1.56 3.58
N VAL A 297 -9.64 2.05 4.31
CA VAL A 297 -9.68 2.02 5.77
C VAL A 297 -11.00 1.42 6.22
N ASP A 298 -10.93 0.29 6.92
CA ASP A 298 -12.07 -0.51 7.39
C ASP A 298 -13.14 -0.75 6.28
N GLY A 299 -12.68 -1.04 5.06
CA GLY A 299 -13.48 -1.32 3.86
C GLY A 299 -13.94 -0.08 3.09
N GLU A 300 -13.58 1.13 3.54
CA GLU A 300 -14.03 2.39 2.94
C GLU A 300 -12.90 3.14 2.23
N LYS A 301 -13.23 3.82 1.13
CA LYS A 301 -12.27 4.70 0.45
C LYS A 301 -11.86 5.83 1.39
N MET A 302 -10.54 6.06 1.51
CA MET A 302 -10.02 7.20 2.26
C MET A 302 -10.47 8.51 1.62
N SER A 303 -11.07 9.38 2.43
CA SER A 303 -11.31 10.78 2.05
C SER A 303 -11.26 11.71 3.25
N LYS A 304 -10.73 12.91 3.01
CA LYS A 304 -10.68 13.97 4.01
C LYS A 304 -12.07 14.40 4.47
N SER A 305 -13.04 14.41 3.56
CA SER A 305 -14.44 14.73 3.89
C SER A 305 -15.08 13.74 4.86
N ARG A 306 -14.59 12.50 4.91
CA ARG A 306 -15.07 11.45 5.82
C ARG A 306 -14.23 11.36 7.10
N GLY A 307 -13.09 12.05 7.17
CA GLY A 307 -12.20 12.02 8.33
C GLY A 307 -11.51 10.68 8.59
N ASN A 308 -11.52 9.74 7.62
CA ASN A 308 -10.95 8.39 7.77
C ASN A 308 -9.53 8.26 7.19
N VAL A 309 -8.80 9.36 7.01
CA VAL A 309 -7.44 9.32 6.47
C VAL A 309 -6.47 8.89 7.57
N VAL A 310 -5.68 7.85 7.29
CA VAL A 310 -4.64 7.38 8.23
C VAL A 310 -3.42 8.30 8.13
N ASP A 311 -3.12 8.96 9.25
CA ASP A 311 -1.92 9.78 9.43
C ASP A 311 -0.70 8.91 9.78
N PRO A 312 0.31 8.82 8.89
CA PRO A 312 1.53 8.07 9.14
C PRO A 312 2.31 8.55 10.37
N ASN A 313 2.25 9.85 10.72
CA ASN A 313 2.95 10.36 11.90
C ASN A 313 2.42 9.72 13.17
N GLN A 314 1.09 9.65 13.31
CA GLN A 314 0.44 9.02 14.45
C GLN A 314 0.73 7.53 14.51
N MET A 315 0.83 6.86 13.35
CA MET A 315 1.19 5.44 13.29
C MET A 315 2.63 5.21 13.78
N VAL A 316 3.58 6.04 13.34
CA VAL A 316 4.97 5.96 13.82
C VAL A 316 5.06 6.27 15.32
N GLU A 317 4.33 7.26 15.81
CA GLU A 317 4.33 7.64 17.23
C GLU A 317 3.75 6.55 18.14
N HIS A 318 2.70 5.85 17.69
CA HIS A 318 2.06 4.80 18.48
C HIS A 318 2.74 3.44 18.38
N PHE A 319 3.25 3.08 17.20
CA PHE A 319 3.71 1.72 16.91
C PHE A 319 5.21 1.63 16.64
N GLY A 320 5.88 2.75 16.36
CA GLY A 320 7.25 2.79 15.87
C GLY A 320 7.33 2.62 14.34
N ALA A 321 8.40 3.17 13.76
CA ALA A 321 8.61 3.19 12.31
C ALA A 321 8.70 1.78 11.72
N ASP A 322 9.54 0.93 12.30
CA ASP A 322 9.78 -0.43 11.82
C ASP A 322 8.51 -1.29 11.85
N ALA A 323 7.69 -1.16 12.89
CA ALA A 323 6.43 -1.88 12.99
C ALA A 323 5.43 -1.46 11.90
N PHE A 324 5.35 -0.15 11.62
CA PHE A 324 4.49 0.37 10.56
C PHE A 324 4.99 -0.03 9.17
N ARG A 325 6.31 0.04 8.91
CA ARG A 325 6.93 -0.43 7.66
C ARG A 325 6.67 -1.92 7.42
N TYR A 326 6.83 -2.75 8.45
CA TYR A 326 6.49 -4.17 8.39
C TYR A 326 5.03 -4.37 8.02
N PHE A 327 4.10 -3.71 8.72
CA PHE A 327 2.67 -3.83 8.45
C PHE A 327 2.31 -3.51 6.99
N LEU A 328 2.81 -2.37 6.49
CA LEU A 328 2.54 -1.90 5.13
C LEU A 328 2.92 -2.93 4.06
N LEU A 329 4.01 -3.67 4.26
CA LEU A 329 4.52 -4.62 3.27
C LEU A 329 4.13 -6.08 3.56
N ARG A 330 3.68 -6.38 4.78
CA ARG A 330 3.28 -7.73 5.19
C ARG A 330 1.81 -8.01 4.93
N GLU A 331 0.94 -7.04 5.19
CA GLU A 331 -0.50 -7.30 5.32
C GLU A 331 -1.16 -7.56 3.97
N VAL A 332 -0.72 -6.86 2.93
CA VAL A 332 -1.36 -6.88 1.61
C VAL A 332 -0.33 -7.21 0.52
N PRO A 333 -0.65 -8.11 -0.42
CA PRO A 333 0.19 -8.35 -1.58
C PRO A 333 0.44 -7.07 -2.39
N PHE A 334 1.72 -6.70 -2.55
CA PHE A 334 2.09 -5.47 -3.26
C PHE A 334 1.67 -5.57 -4.73
N GLY A 335 0.86 -4.60 -5.19
CA GLY A 335 0.17 -4.68 -6.48
C GLY A 335 -1.35 -4.73 -6.38
N GLN A 336 -1.87 -5.23 -5.25
CA GLN A 336 -3.31 -5.33 -4.99
C GLN A 336 -3.80 -4.18 -4.12
N ASP A 337 -5.11 -3.98 -4.11
CA ASP A 337 -5.74 -3.08 -3.14
C ASP A 337 -5.77 -3.76 -1.77
N GLY A 338 -5.61 -2.95 -0.73
CA GLY A 338 -5.47 -3.38 0.65
C GLY A 338 -6.36 -2.60 1.58
N ASP A 339 -6.68 -3.16 2.74
CA ASP A 339 -7.45 -2.47 3.77
C ASP A 339 -6.63 -2.27 5.04
N PHE A 340 -6.56 -1.02 5.48
CA PHE A 340 -5.93 -0.67 6.74
C PHE A 340 -6.94 -0.80 7.87
N SER A 341 -6.59 -1.59 8.89
CA SER A 341 -7.28 -1.58 10.17
C SER A 341 -6.27 -1.49 11.30
N ARG A 342 -6.53 -0.61 12.27
CA ARG A 342 -5.71 -0.49 13.49
C ARG A 342 -5.67 -1.81 14.27
N SER A 343 -6.75 -2.60 14.20
CA SER A 343 -6.84 -3.91 14.85
C SER A 343 -5.90 -4.94 14.21
N ALA A 344 -5.81 -4.95 12.87
CA ALA A 344 -4.87 -5.77 12.12
C ALA A 344 -3.42 -5.35 12.45
N MET A 345 -3.16 -4.04 12.52
CA MET A 345 -1.84 -3.52 12.89
C MET A 345 -1.42 -3.97 14.30
N VAL A 346 -2.27 -3.80 15.31
CA VAL A 346 -1.99 -4.29 16.68
C VAL A 346 -1.74 -5.79 16.69
N THR A 347 -2.53 -6.56 15.93
CA THR A 347 -2.36 -8.00 15.80
C THR A 347 -0.97 -8.34 15.26
N ARG A 348 -0.56 -7.75 14.13
CA ARG A 348 0.76 -7.99 13.52
C ARG A 348 1.91 -7.60 14.45
N VAL A 349 1.81 -6.45 15.13
CA VAL A 349 2.85 -6.03 16.09
C VAL A 349 2.97 -7.04 17.22
N ASN A 350 1.85 -7.47 17.79
CA ASN A 350 1.87 -8.40 18.92
C ASN A 350 2.28 -9.82 18.52
N SER A 351 1.72 -10.39 17.44
CA SER A 351 1.97 -11.77 17.04
C SER A 351 3.33 -11.94 16.38
N ASP A 352 3.63 -11.12 15.38
CA ASP A 352 4.75 -11.35 14.49
C ASP A 352 6.02 -10.72 15.07
N LEU A 353 5.93 -9.45 15.49
CA LEU A 353 7.07 -8.68 15.92
C LEU A 353 7.44 -8.97 17.38
N ALA A 354 6.51 -8.74 18.32
CA ALA A 354 6.76 -8.89 19.75
C ALA A 354 6.90 -10.37 20.16
N ASN A 355 5.89 -11.19 19.90
CA ASN A 355 5.89 -12.61 20.30
C ASN A 355 6.77 -13.48 19.41
N GLY A 356 7.01 -13.09 18.16
CA GLY A 356 7.88 -13.79 17.23
C GLY A 356 9.35 -13.39 17.39
N LEU A 357 9.77 -12.35 16.68
CA LEU A 357 11.18 -11.95 16.57
C LEU A 357 11.74 -11.37 17.89
N GLY A 358 10.98 -10.50 18.55
CA GLY A 358 11.36 -9.88 19.82
C GLY A 358 11.57 -10.88 20.95
N ASN A 359 10.61 -11.81 21.11
CA ASN A 359 10.71 -12.90 22.09
C ASN A 359 11.90 -13.82 21.82
N LEU A 360 12.16 -14.17 20.55
CA LEU A 360 13.30 -15.01 20.17
C LEU A 360 14.62 -14.35 20.60
N LEU A 361 14.82 -13.06 20.30
CA LEU A 361 16.01 -12.33 20.73
C LEU A 361 16.13 -12.33 22.25
N SER A 362 15.08 -11.89 22.96
CA SER A 362 15.08 -11.77 24.42
C SER A 362 15.41 -13.09 25.13
N ARG A 363 14.77 -14.20 24.71
CA ARG A 363 15.03 -15.54 25.25
C ARG A 363 16.47 -15.98 25.01
N THR A 364 16.97 -15.78 23.79
CA THR A 364 18.35 -16.17 23.41
C THR A 364 19.38 -15.46 24.26
N LEU A 365 19.30 -14.12 24.34
CA LEU A 365 20.25 -13.32 25.10
C LEU A 365 20.19 -13.62 26.61
N THR A 366 18.99 -13.79 27.16
CA THR A 366 18.80 -14.12 28.58
C THR A 366 19.43 -15.48 28.92
N LEU A 367 19.28 -16.48 28.06
CA LEU A 367 19.86 -17.80 28.29
C LEU A 367 21.39 -17.78 28.17
N ILE A 368 21.94 -17.08 27.17
CA ILE A 368 23.40 -16.92 27.02
C ILE A 368 24.00 -16.18 28.23
N GLU A 369 23.35 -15.11 28.69
CA GLU A 369 23.81 -14.38 29.87
C GLU A 369 23.82 -15.27 31.12
N ARG A 370 22.70 -15.95 31.41
CA ARG A 370 22.55 -16.75 32.63
C ARG A 370 23.43 -17.99 32.67
N THR A 371 23.70 -18.61 31.53
CA THR A 371 24.34 -19.93 31.46
C THR A 371 25.75 -19.91 30.91
N GLN A 372 26.13 -18.88 30.14
CA GLN A 372 27.44 -18.75 29.48
C GLN A 372 28.12 -17.42 29.82
N GLY A 373 27.69 -16.73 30.88
CA GLY A 373 28.29 -15.47 31.32
C GLY A 373 28.22 -14.35 30.29
N GLY A 374 27.21 -14.36 29.41
CA GLY A 374 27.03 -13.35 28.36
C GLY A 374 27.92 -13.54 27.15
N THR A 375 28.61 -14.67 27.04
CA THR A 375 29.50 -14.96 25.91
C THR A 375 28.85 -15.98 24.98
N VAL A 376 28.82 -15.69 23.68
CA VAL A 376 28.34 -16.64 22.67
C VAL A 376 29.21 -17.91 22.73
N PRO A 377 28.64 -19.08 23.04
CA PRO A 377 29.45 -20.29 23.23
C PRO A 377 29.92 -20.87 21.89
N ALA A 378 31.02 -21.63 21.93
CA ALA A 378 31.39 -22.48 20.81
C ALA A 378 30.44 -23.69 20.75
N PRO A 379 29.82 -23.98 19.60
CA PRO A 379 28.94 -25.14 19.47
C PRO A 379 29.74 -26.45 19.62
N GLY A 380 29.11 -27.48 20.17
CA GLY A 380 29.60 -28.85 20.12
C GLY A 380 29.14 -29.58 18.87
N ALA A 381 28.89 -30.88 18.97
CA ALA A 381 28.35 -31.68 17.88
C ALA A 381 26.98 -31.15 17.39
N ILE A 382 26.84 -30.98 16.06
CA ILE A 382 25.61 -30.50 15.43
C ILE A 382 24.64 -31.68 15.21
N GLY A 383 23.48 -31.64 15.87
CA GLY A 383 22.42 -32.65 15.74
C GLY A 383 21.54 -32.47 14.51
N THR A 384 20.52 -33.33 14.38
CA THR A 384 19.56 -33.29 13.26
C THR A 384 18.67 -32.04 13.33
N ALA A 385 18.29 -31.60 14.53
CA ALA A 385 17.42 -30.45 14.71
C ALA A 385 18.12 -29.14 14.31
N GLU A 386 19.40 -29.00 14.67
CA GLU A 386 20.26 -27.88 14.31
C GLU A 386 20.46 -27.82 12.79
N ARG A 387 20.80 -28.95 12.15
CA ARG A 387 20.96 -29.00 10.69
C ARG A 387 19.68 -28.60 9.96
N THR A 388 18.53 -29.04 10.46
CA THR A 388 17.23 -28.70 9.88
C THR A 388 16.98 -27.19 9.95
N LEU A 389 17.22 -26.57 11.11
CA LEU A 389 17.05 -25.12 11.27
C LEU A 389 18.08 -24.33 10.46
N GLN A 390 19.34 -24.75 10.46
CA GLN A 390 20.41 -24.14 9.66
C GLN A 390 20.06 -24.16 8.17
N GLN A 391 19.65 -25.31 7.63
CA GLN A 391 19.28 -25.45 6.23
C GLN A 391 18.06 -24.57 5.90
N ALA A 392 17.04 -24.57 6.75
CA ALA A 392 15.86 -23.73 6.57
C ALA A 392 16.20 -22.24 6.60
N ALA A 393 17.04 -21.80 7.54
CA ALA A 393 17.48 -20.40 7.64
C ALA A 393 18.27 -19.97 6.40
N VAL A 394 19.20 -20.78 5.90
CA VAL A 394 19.95 -20.42 4.68
C VAL A 394 19.05 -20.46 3.45
N THR A 395 18.20 -21.49 3.31
CA THR A 395 17.37 -21.66 2.11
C THR A 395 16.29 -20.59 2.03
N LEU A 396 15.41 -20.54 3.04
CA LEU A 396 14.23 -19.67 3.03
C LEU A 396 14.58 -18.19 3.06
N LEU A 397 15.65 -17.79 3.78
CA LEU A 397 16.04 -16.39 3.81
C LEU A 397 16.68 -15.94 2.48
N ASN A 398 17.40 -16.82 1.78
CA ASN A 398 17.91 -16.48 0.46
C ASN A 398 16.79 -16.44 -0.58
N GLU A 399 15.87 -17.42 -0.59
CA GLU A 399 14.67 -17.42 -1.44
C GLU A 399 13.82 -16.16 -1.19
N ALA A 400 13.61 -15.76 0.07
CA ALA A 400 12.89 -14.53 0.40
C ALA A 400 13.50 -13.28 -0.25
N LEU A 401 14.83 -13.24 -0.33
CA LEU A 401 15.56 -12.10 -0.89
C LEU A 401 15.64 -12.14 -2.42
N SER A 402 16.10 -13.25 -3.01
CA SER A 402 16.31 -13.35 -4.46
C SER A 402 15.02 -13.56 -5.25
N ASP A 403 14.10 -14.37 -4.72
CA ASP A 403 12.97 -14.87 -5.52
C ASP A 403 11.70 -14.06 -5.27
N HIS A 404 11.58 -13.45 -4.08
CA HIS A 404 10.42 -12.64 -3.72
C HIS A 404 10.74 -11.14 -3.67
N LEU A 405 11.77 -10.71 -2.94
CA LEU A 405 12.04 -9.28 -2.76
C LEU A 405 12.44 -8.58 -4.06
N GLU A 406 13.30 -9.21 -4.88
CA GLU A 406 13.66 -8.71 -6.22
C GLU A 406 12.45 -8.63 -7.18
N GLN A 407 11.41 -9.42 -6.91
CA GLN A 407 10.16 -9.44 -7.68
C GLN A 407 9.08 -8.53 -7.09
N LEU A 408 9.40 -7.71 -6.09
CA LEU A 408 8.49 -6.83 -5.36
C LEU A 408 7.36 -7.60 -4.63
N GLU A 409 7.54 -8.90 -4.37
CA GLU A 409 6.60 -9.73 -3.60
C GLU A 409 6.90 -9.63 -2.10
N PHE A 410 6.85 -8.41 -1.55
CA PHE A 410 7.29 -8.12 -0.18
C PHE A 410 6.58 -8.97 0.88
N ASN A 411 5.27 -9.22 0.70
CA ASN A 411 4.48 -10.03 1.63
C ASN A 411 4.99 -11.48 1.68
N ARG A 412 5.34 -12.07 0.52
CA ARG A 412 5.86 -13.43 0.41
C ARG A 412 7.29 -13.54 0.97
N ALA A 413 8.11 -12.53 0.71
CA ALA A 413 9.44 -12.42 1.32
C ALA A 413 9.34 -12.41 2.85
N LEU A 414 8.44 -11.59 3.41
CA LEU A 414 8.23 -11.51 4.85
C LEU A 414 7.62 -12.79 5.43
N GLU A 415 6.73 -13.48 4.71
CA GLU A 415 6.21 -14.80 5.09
C GLU A 415 7.33 -15.85 5.23
N ALA A 416 8.21 -15.94 4.24
CA ALA A 416 9.35 -16.86 4.28
C ALA A 416 10.33 -16.52 5.43
N ILE A 417 10.63 -15.23 5.64
CA ILE A 417 11.45 -14.79 6.77
C ILE A 417 10.81 -15.14 8.11
N TRP A 418 9.50 -14.89 8.28
CA TRP A 418 8.79 -15.20 9.52
C TRP A 418 8.60 -16.69 9.74
N HIS A 419 8.59 -17.51 8.67
CA HIS A 419 8.61 -18.95 8.83
C HIS A 419 9.90 -19.43 9.52
N VAL A 420 11.05 -18.81 9.22
CA VAL A 420 12.32 -19.06 9.95
C VAL A 420 12.22 -18.63 11.41
N VAL A 421 11.60 -17.48 11.70
CA VAL A 421 11.34 -17.04 13.09
C VAL A 421 10.50 -18.06 13.87
N GLN A 422 9.45 -18.61 13.23
CA GLN A 422 8.60 -19.65 13.83
C GLN A 422 9.35 -20.97 14.03
N LEU A 423 10.17 -21.39 13.06
CA LEU A 423 11.02 -22.57 13.18
C LEU A 423 12.01 -22.43 14.33
N ALA A 424 12.63 -21.26 14.48
CA ALA A 424 13.57 -20.99 15.56
C ALA A 424 12.87 -21.03 16.92
N ASN A 425 11.71 -20.36 17.09
CA ASN A 425 10.95 -20.43 18.34
C ASN A 425 10.55 -21.87 18.70
N ARG A 426 10.04 -22.65 17.73
CA ARG A 426 9.74 -24.08 17.92
C ARG A 426 10.96 -24.90 18.31
N TYR A 427 12.12 -24.58 17.74
CA TYR A 427 13.38 -25.22 18.08
C TYR A 427 13.77 -24.95 19.54
N VAL A 428 13.65 -23.70 20.02
CA VAL A 428 13.88 -23.36 21.43
C VAL A 428 12.93 -24.14 22.35
N ASP A 429 11.66 -24.23 21.98
CA ASP A 429 10.66 -24.91 22.81
C ASP A 429 10.89 -26.43 22.88
N LYS A 430 11.28 -27.06 21.77
CA LYS A 430 11.58 -28.49 21.72
C LYS A 430 12.88 -28.86 22.42
N THR A 431 13.91 -28.03 22.28
CA THR A 431 15.22 -28.29 22.91
C THR A 431 15.24 -27.96 24.40
N ALA A 432 14.30 -27.12 24.86
CA ALA A 432 14.13 -26.72 26.26
C ALA A 432 15.47 -26.38 26.94
N PRO A 433 16.23 -25.38 26.45
CA PRO A 433 17.57 -25.06 26.95
C PRO A 433 17.61 -24.71 28.45
N TRP A 434 16.50 -24.24 29.03
CA TRP A 434 16.37 -24.02 30.47
C TRP A 434 16.40 -25.31 31.31
N THR A 435 16.08 -26.46 30.71
CA THR A 435 16.21 -27.78 31.31
C THR A 435 17.63 -28.30 31.14
N LEU A 436 18.19 -28.19 29.93
CA LEU A 436 19.59 -28.58 29.64
C LEU A 436 20.57 -27.84 30.56
N ALA A 437 20.30 -26.57 30.87
CA ALA A 437 21.11 -25.76 31.78
C ALA A 437 21.16 -26.26 33.24
N LYS A 438 20.33 -27.23 33.62
CA LYS A 438 20.32 -27.81 34.99
C LYS A 438 21.27 -29.00 35.14
N HIS A 439 21.74 -29.58 34.04
CA HIS A 439 22.53 -30.82 34.06
C HIS A 439 23.88 -30.60 33.36
N GLU A 440 24.97 -30.82 34.09
CA GLU A 440 26.32 -30.62 33.55
C GLU A 440 26.65 -31.56 32.39
N SER A 441 26.05 -32.76 32.37
CA SER A 441 26.15 -33.72 31.25
C SER A 441 25.67 -33.15 29.92
N ASP A 442 24.75 -32.18 29.94
CA ASP A 442 24.10 -31.62 28.76
C ASP A 442 24.77 -30.31 28.31
N ALA A 443 25.88 -29.92 28.95
CA ALA A 443 26.55 -28.64 28.70
C ALA A 443 26.98 -28.46 27.24
N GLU A 444 27.43 -29.52 26.58
CA GLU A 444 27.78 -29.46 25.15
C GLU A 444 26.55 -29.20 24.27
N GLN A 445 25.45 -29.90 24.51
CA GLN A 445 24.20 -29.72 23.78
C GLN A 445 23.63 -28.31 23.98
N LEU A 446 23.66 -27.81 25.22
CA LEU A 446 23.23 -26.45 25.54
C LEU A 446 24.03 -25.42 24.72
N ARG A 447 25.37 -25.54 24.66
CA ARG A 447 26.20 -24.63 23.87
C ARG A 447 25.82 -24.64 22.39
N THR A 448 25.59 -25.82 21.81
CA THR A 448 25.11 -25.96 20.43
C THR A 448 23.77 -25.27 20.21
N VAL A 449 22.81 -25.44 21.13
CA VAL A 449 21.48 -24.81 21.05
C VAL A 449 21.59 -23.28 21.08
N LEU A 450 22.35 -22.74 22.04
CA LEU A 450 22.50 -21.30 22.20
C LEU A 450 23.20 -20.65 21.01
N TYR A 451 24.26 -21.28 20.48
CA TYR A 451 24.92 -20.81 19.27
C TYR A 451 23.97 -20.83 18.06
N THR A 452 23.21 -21.91 17.89
CA THR A 452 22.24 -22.06 16.79
C THR A 452 21.18 -20.95 16.82
N MET A 453 20.67 -20.62 18.02
CA MET A 453 19.71 -19.53 18.21
C MET A 453 20.33 -18.16 17.88
N ALA A 454 21.53 -17.88 18.39
CA ALA A 454 22.22 -16.61 18.15
C ALA A 454 22.59 -16.41 16.66
N GLU A 455 23.05 -17.48 16.00
CA GLU A 455 23.38 -17.45 14.58
C GLU A 455 22.14 -17.30 13.69
N THR A 456 21.01 -17.90 14.08
CA THR A 456 19.72 -17.68 13.41
C THR A 456 19.32 -16.20 13.48
N LEU A 457 19.45 -15.56 14.66
CA LEU A 457 19.16 -14.14 14.83
C LEU A 457 20.08 -13.24 13.98
N ARG A 458 21.36 -13.60 13.84
CA ARG A 458 22.27 -12.91 12.93
C ARG A 458 21.78 -12.99 11.49
N CYS A 459 21.44 -14.18 11.01
CA CYS A 459 20.88 -14.37 9.67
C CYS A 459 19.57 -13.59 9.47
N LEU A 460 18.66 -13.63 10.44
CA LEU A 460 17.41 -12.87 10.41
C LEU A 460 17.66 -11.37 10.33
N SER A 461 18.64 -10.84 11.08
CA SER A 461 18.97 -9.40 11.03
C SER A 461 19.39 -8.95 9.62
N LEU A 462 20.06 -9.81 8.84
CA LEU A 462 20.41 -9.53 7.46
C LEU A 462 19.18 -9.51 6.55
N ALA A 463 18.29 -10.50 6.70
CA ALA A 463 17.10 -10.63 5.88
C ALA A 463 16.05 -9.54 6.15
N THR A 464 15.97 -9.06 7.39
CA THR A 464 14.94 -8.09 7.81
C THR A 464 15.38 -6.64 7.70
N TYR A 465 16.68 -6.35 7.55
CA TYR A 465 17.22 -4.98 7.56
C TYR A 465 16.55 -4.03 6.58
N SER A 466 16.25 -4.48 5.36
CA SER A 466 15.62 -3.62 4.36
C SER A 466 14.24 -3.15 4.80
N VAL A 467 13.51 -3.97 5.57
CA VAL A 467 12.13 -3.69 6.01
C VAL A 467 12.10 -3.02 7.38
N ILE A 468 12.85 -3.54 8.35
CA ILE A 468 12.92 -3.06 9.74
C ILE A 468 14.37 -2.67 10.13
N PRO A 469 14.91 -1.58 9.55
CA PRO A 469 16.32 -1.24 9.67
C PRO A 469 16.76 -1.02 11.12
N THR A 470 15.94 -0.33 11.91
CA THR A 470 16.25 0.04 13.30
C THR A 470 16.31 -1.20 14.19
N SER A 471 15.32 -2.08 14.09
CA SER A 471 15.25 -3.33 14.83
C SER A 471 16.33 -4.31 14.40
N ALA A 472 16.69 -4.37 13.11
CA ALA A 472 17.80 -5.17 12.63
C ALA A 472 19.15 -4.71 13.20
N GLU A 473 19.39 -3.39 13.26
CA GLU A 473 20.58 -2.81 13.90
C GLU A 473 20.62 -3.12 15.40
N LEU A 474 19.48 -3.03 16.09
CA LEU A 474 19.37 -3.41 17.50
C LEU A 474 19.64 -4.89 17.75
N ILE A 475 19.16 -5.79 16.87
CA ILE A 475 19.48 -7.22 16.96
C ILE A 475 21.00 -7.43 16.90
N ARG A 476 21.67 -6.79 15.94
CA ARG A 476 23.13 -6.90 15.77
C ARG A 476 23.89 -6.33 16.96
N ALA A 477 23.51 -5.14 17.43
CA ALA A 477 24.10 -4.51 18.60
C ALA A 477 23.98 -5.42 19.83
N GLN A 478 22.80 -6.02 20.05
CA GLN A 478 22.58 -6.91 21.19
C GLN A 478 23.29 -8.27 21.05
N LEU A 479 23.54 -8.74 19.83
CA LEU A 479 24.39 -9.92 19.57
C LEU A 479 25.90 -9.63 19.70
N GLY A 480 26.30 -8.39 19.98
CA GLY A 480 27.71 -8.02 20.13
C GLY A 480 28.49 -7.89 18.82
N ILE A 481 27.78 -7.75 17.70
CA ILE A 481 28.40 -7.53 16.38
C ILE A 481 28.16 -6.09 15.91
N PRO A 482 28.98 -5.55 14.97
CA PRO A 482 28.81 -4.18 14.50
C PRO A 482 27.37 -3.93 14.05
N ALA A 483 26.71 -2.94 14.65
CA ALA A 483 25.30 -2.64 14.38
C ALA A 483 25.11 -2.13 12.95
N ALA A 484 26.03 -1.28 12.49
CA ALA A 484 25.97 -0.65 11.19
C ALA A 484 25.93 -1.68 10.05
N PHE A 485 24.96 -1.51 9.16
CA PHE A 485 24.88 -2.23 7.91
C PHE A 485 25.66 -1.48 6.82
N THR A 486 26.99 -1.58 6.90
CA THR A 486 27.87 -1.03 5.85
C THR A 486 27.61 -1.73 4.51
N SER A 487 27.84 -1.01 3.41
CA SER A 487 27.61 -1.52 2.05
C SER A 487 28.36 -2.83 1.81
N SER A 488 27.67 -3.82 1.23
CA SER A 488 28.20 -5.13 0.80
C SER A 488 28.24 -6.30 1.81
N LEU A 489 27.42 -6.25 2.86
CA LEU A 489 27.24 -7.39 3.80
C LEU A 489 26.49 -8.59 3.18
N LEU A 490 25.79 -8.41 2.06
CA LEU A 490 25.06 -9.45 1.33
C LEU A 490 25.53 -9.56 -0.13
N ARG A 491 26.83 -9.49 -0.45
CA ARG A 491 27.27 -9.57 -1.87
C ARG A 491 26.69 -10.78 -2.59
N ASN A 492 26.78 -11.96 -1.96
CA ASN A 492 26.34 -13.21 -2.57
C ASN A 492 25.01 -13.69 -1.99
N LYS A 493 25.02 -14.13 -0.74
CA LYS A 493 23.89 -14.78 -0.06
C LYS A 493 24.07 -14.71 1.46
N ILE A 494 23.00 -14.97 2.21
CA ILE A 494 23.07 -15.25 3.64
C ILE A 494 23.72 -16.62 3.81
N GLU A 495 24.81 -16.68 4.57
CA GLU A 495 25.51 -17.92 4.92
C GLU A 495 25.46 -18.14 6.43
N TRP A 496 25.57 -19.40 6.85
CA TRP A 496 25.62 -19.79 8.26
C TRP A 496 27.07 -19.83 8.77
N GLY A 497 27.27 -19.54 10.05
CA GLY A 497 28.57 -19.53 10.72
C GLY A 497 29.26 -18.16 10.77
N GLY A 498 28.51 -17.06 10.60
CA GLY A 498 29.07 -15.70 10.61
C GLY A 498 29.31 -15.13 12.01
N LEU A 499 28.60 -15.61 13.04
CA LEU A 499 28.80 -15.18 14.43
C LEU A 499 30.01 -15.91 15.04
N LYS A 500 30.96 -15.14 15.56
CA LYS A 500 32.16 -15.71 16.19
C LYS A 500 31.85 -16.18 17.61
N PRO A 501 32.15 -17.44 17.98
CA PRO A 501 32.18 -17.84 19.39
C PRO A 501 33.12 -16.93 20.19
N GLY A 502 32.79 -16.70 21.47
CA GLY A 502 33.51 -15.73 22.30
C GLY A 502 33.00 -14.29 22.19
N THR A 503 32.06 -14.00 21.28
CA THR A 503 31.45 -12.66 21.18
C THR A 503 30.65 -12.35 22.45
N LEU A 504 30.89 -11.18 23.05
CA LEU A 504 30.15 -10.70 24.21
C LEU A 504 28.82 -10.11 23.76
N ILE A 505 27.70 -10.63 24.26
CA ILE A 505 26.39 -10.06 23.97
C ILE A 505 26.14 -8.80 24.80
N HIS A 506 25.20 -7.98 24.37
CA HIS A 506 24.73 -6.83 25.12
C HIS A 506 23.21 -6.92 25.29
N LYS A 507 22.73 -6.80 26.53
CA LYS A 507 21.29 -6.60 26.74
C LYS A 507 20.90 -5.20 26.29
N GLY A 508 19.75 -5.11 25.64
CA GLY A 508 19.17 -3.85 25.22
C GLY A 508 17.68 -3.76 25.54
N PRO A 509 17.03 -2.68 25.11
CA PRO A 509 15.59 -2.55 25.22
C PRO A 509 14.88 -3.66 24.43
N SER A 510 13.62 -3.93 24.81
CA SER A 510 12.73 -4.79 24.01
C SER A 510 12.61 -4.22 22.60
N LEU A 511 12.76 -5.08 21.57
CA LEU A 511 12.65 -4.66 20.16
C LEU A 511 11.26 -4.11 19.85
N PHE A 512 10.23 -4.79 20.37
CA PHE A 512 8.83 -4.48 20.08
C PHE A 512 8.03 -4.66 21.38
N PRO A 513 7.79 -3.58 22.13
CA PRO A 513 6.90 -3.62 23.28
C PRO A 513 5.51 -4.08 22.85
N ARG A 514 4.93 -5.03 23.59
CA ARG A 514 3.59 -5.53 23.31
C ARG A 514 2.57 -4.42 23.55
N ILE A 515 1.61 -4.30 22.65
CA ILE A 515 0.53 -3.32 22.75
C ILE A 515 -0.62 -3.95 23.52
N GLU A 516 -0.91 -3.40 24.69
CA GLU A 516 -2.08 -3.78 25.48
C GLU A 516 -3.35 -3.24 24.81
N SER A 517 -4.20 -4.15 24.34
CA SER A 517 -5.56 -3.80 23.97
C SER A 517 -6.42 -3.75 25.24
N LYS A 518 -6.76 -2.55 25.74
CA LYS A 518 -7.86 -2.43 26.72
C LYS A 518 -9.14 -2.93 26.06
N PRO A 519 -9.87 -3.91 26.64
CA PRO A 519 -11.21 -4.24 26.16
C PRO A 519 -12.11 -3.01 26.36
N GLY A 520 -12.64 -2.43 25.28
CA GLY A 520 -13.64 -1.36 25.36
C GLY A 520 -13.15 0.09 25.20
N ALA A 521 -11.93 0.35 24.73
CA ALA A 521 -11.57 1.70 24.31
C ALA A 521 -12.20 2.02 22.94
N ARG A 522 -13.12 3.00 22.90
CA ARG A 522 -13.63 3.58 21.65
C ARG A 522 -12.48 4.07 20.76
N PRO A 523 -12.62 4.06 19.42
CA PRO A 523 -11.67 4.76 18.57
C PRO A 523 -11.72 6.23 18.93
N VAL A 524 -10.60 6.74 19.45
CA VAL A 524 -10.40 8.17 19.65
C VAL A 524 -10.23 8.77 18.26
N THR A 525 -11.33 9.21 17.65
CA THR A 525 -11.28 10.25 16.63
C THR A 525 -11.12 11.57 17.35
N GLU A 526 -9.89 11.96 17.69
CA GLU A 526 -9.63 13.32 18.17
C GLU A 526 -8.44 13.90 17.42
N SER A 527 -8.77 14.72 16.42
CA SER A 527 -7.92 15.82 15.99
C SER A 527 -7.92 16.86 17.11
N SER A 528 -6.78 17.09 17.74
CA SER A 528 -6.57 18.25 18.61
C SER A 528 -5.39 19.07 18.07
N VAL A 529 -5.72 20.10 17.30
CA VAL A 529 -4.86 21.27 17.12
C VAL A 529 -5.62 22.45 17.73
N PRO A 530 -5.01 23.28 18.59
CA PRO A 530 -5.70 24.37 19.27
C PRO A 530 -5.87 25.55 18.32
N SER A 531 -7.11 25.92 18.00
CA SER A 531 -7.45 27.21 17.40
C SER A 531 -8.29 28.02 18.38
N GLN A 532 -7.83 29.24 18.67
CA GLN A 532 -8.55 30.24 19.48
C GLN A 532 -9.96 30.51 18.93
N PRO A 533 -10.94 30.85 19.80
CA PRO A 533 -12.34 30.95 19.40
C PRO A 533 -12.67 32.33 18.79
N PRO A 534 -13.37 32.40 17.63
CA PRO A 534 -14.09 33.59 17.20
C PRO A 534 -15.40 33.76 18.00
N PRO A 535 -15.97 34.98 18.07
CA PRO A 535 -17.06 35.33 18.98
C PRO A 535 -18.41 34.72 18.57
N ALA A 536 -19.22 34.50 19.60
CA ALA A 536 -20.50 33.79 19.58
C ALA A 536 -21.58 34.45 18.70
N ALA A 537 -22.29 33.62 17.94
CA ALA A 537 -23.63 33.87 17.40
C ALA A 537 -24.38 32.51 17.26
N PRO A 538 -25.72 32.49 17.28
CA PRO A 538 -26.50 31.60 18.13
C PRO A 538 -26.78 30.22 17.53
N THR A 539 -26.93 29.25 18.44
CA THR A 539 -27.32 27.86 18.22
C THR A 539 -28.73 27.73 17.64
N PRO A 540 -28.92 26.92 16.59
CA PRO A 540 -30.13 26.13 16.40
C PRO A 540 -29.88 24.69 16.89
N THR A 541 -30.80 24.24 17.72
CA THR A 541 -30.99 22.91 18.31
C THR A 541 -30.67 21.74 17.36
N SER A 542 -29.69 20.92 17.72
CA SER A 542 -29.44 19.61 17.10
C SER A 542 -30.19 18.50 17.86
N THR A 543 -31.06 17.80 17.14
CA THR A 543 -31.71 16.55 17.55
C THR A 543 -30.65 15.47 17.83
N PRO A 544 -30.79 14.60 18.87
CA PRO A 544 -29.79 13.58 19.18
C PRO A 544 -29.69 12.51 18.09
N ALA A 545 -28.46 12.13 17.74
CA ALA A 545 -28.16 10.95 16.93
C ALA A 545 -28.61 9.65 17.64
N PRO A 546 -29.04 8.62 16.90
CA PRO A 546 -29.54 7.39 17.50
C PRO A 546 -28.41 6.60 18.19
N PRO A 547 -28.71 5.91 19.31
CA PRO A 547 -27.72 5.15 20.06
C PRO A 547 -27.16 3.99 19.24
N ALA A 548 -25.84 3.78 19.33
CA ALA A 548 -25.15 2.66 18.71
C ALA A 548 -25.72 1.32 19.20
N SER A 549 -25.90 0.38 18.28
CA SER A 549 -26.42 -0.95 18.58
C SER A 549 -25.50 -1.73 19.54
N PRO A 550 -26.07 -2.51 20.49
CA PRO A 550 -25.26 -3.31 21.40
C PRO A 550 -24.42 -4.35 20.64
N GLN A 551 -23.14 -4.46 21.01
CA GLN A 551 -22.21 -5.45 20.46
C GLN A 551 -22.45 -6.82 21.11
N ILE A 552 -22.37 -7.89 20.33
CA ILE A 552 -22.46 -9.27 20.82
C ILE A 552 -21.08 -9.94 20.84
N THR A 553 -20.90 -10.86 21.77
CA THR A 553 -19.71 -11.73 21.88
C THR A 553 -19.70 -12.82 20.81
N ILE A 554 -18.53 -13.40 20.53
CA ILE A 554 -18.41 -14.54 19.63
C ILE A 554 -19.21 -15.75 20.12
N ASP A 555 -19.32 -15.95 21.43
CA ASP A 555 -20.12 -17.02 22.03
C ASP A 555 -21.62 -16.82 21.78
N GLU A 556 -22.08 -15.57 21.72
CA GLU A 556 -23.46 -15.24 21.33
C GLU A 556 -23.69 -15.46 19.84
N PHE A 557 -22.72 -15.14 18.99
CA PHE A 557 -22.79 -15.46 17.56
C PHE A 557 -22.79 -16.98 17.30
N MET A 558 -21.96 -17.75 18.01
CA MET A 558 -21.87 -19.21 17.87
C MET A 558 -23.15 -19.94 18.28
N LYS A 559 -24.04 -19.28 19.03
CA LYS A 559 -25.39 -19.80 19.32
C LYS A 559 -26.32 -19.72 18.12
N ILE A 560 -26.04 -18.91 17.10
CA ILE A 560 -26.86 -18.76 15.90
C ILE A 560 -26.54 -19.89 14.92
N GLN A 561 -27.57 -20.62 14.45
CA GLN A 561 -27.40 -21.67 13.45
C GLN A 561 -27.77 -21.15 12.07
N LEU A 562 -26.75 -20.76 11.30
CA LEU A 562 -26.93 -20.39 9.89
C LEU A 562 -26.86 -21.63 9.01
N LYS A 563 -27.83 -21.79 8.10
CA LYS A 563 -27.88 -22.89 7.14
C LYS A 563 -28.23 -22.39 5.74
N ALA A 564 -27.64 -23.02 4.72
CA ALA A 564 -28.08 -22.88 3.33
C ALA A 564 -29.38 -23.67 3.12
N ALA A 565 -30.39 -23.06 2.52
CA ALA A 565 -31.71 -23.65 2.30
C ALA A 565 -32.15 -23.44 0.85
N LYS A 566 -32.72 -24.48 0.23
CA LYS A 566 -33.23 -24.40 -1.15
C LYS A 566 -34.71 -24.05 -1.13
N VAL A 567 -35.12 -23.02 -1.87
CA VAL A 567 -36.53 -22.61 -1.97
C VAL A 567 -37.28 -23.60 -2.86
N LEU A 568 -38.29 -24.26 -2.31
CA LEU A 568 -39.15 -25.22 -3.00
C LEU A 568 -40.40 -24.54 -3.58
N SER A 569 -41.00 -23.62 -2.82
CA SER A 569 -42.11 -22.80 -3.29
C SER A 569 -42.10 -21.44 -2.59
N ALA A 570 -42.68 -20.46 -3.27
CA ALA A 570 -42.82 -19.10 -2.77
C ALA A 570 -44.22 -18.59 -3.14
N GLU A 571 -44.91 -17.98 -2.19
CA GLU A 571 -46.23 -17.37 -2.41
C GLU A 571 -46.33 -16.04 -1.65
N ARG A 572 -47.03 -15.07 -2.24
CA ARG A 572 -47.24 -13.76 -1.60
C ARG A 572 -48.29 -13.91 -0.50
N VAL A 573 -48.01 -13.37 0.69
CA VAL A 573 -48.93 -13.47 1.83
C VAL A 573 -50.17 -12.60 1.54
N PRO A 574 -51.41 -13.15 1.65
CA PRO A 574 -52.62 -12.38 1.42
C PRO A 574 -52.66 -11.10 2.27
N LYS A 575 -53.05 -9.97 1.65
CA LYS A 575 -53.11 -8.63 2.29
C LYS A 575 -51.75 -8.06 2.69
N SER A 576 -50.63 -8.58 2.18
CA SER A 576 -49.30 -7.99 2.36
C SER A 576 -48.49 -7.96 1.07
N GLU A 577 -48.02 -6.78 0.68
CA GLU A 577 -47.09 -6.62 -0.45
C GLU A 577 -45.63 -6.86 -0.05
N LYS A 578 -45.33 -6.85 1.26
CA LYS A 578 -43.96 -6.97 1.78
C LYS A 578 -43.56 -8.41 2.11
N LEU A 579 -44.53 -9.28 2.41
CA LEU A 579 -44.28 -10.61 2.94
C LEU A 579 -44.44 -11.68 1.85
N ILE A 580 -43.43 -12.55 1.74
CA ILE A 580 -43.48 -13.79 0.95
C ILE A 580 -43.36 -14.96 1.89
N LYS A 581 -44.25 -15.94 1.75
CA LYS A 581 -44.18 -17.23 2.42
C LYS A 581 -43.37 -18.18 1.53
N LEU A 582 -42.32 -18.74 2.10
CA LEU A 582 -41.39 -19.67 1.45
C LEU A 582 -41.53 -21.04 2.11
N GLN A 583 -41.59 -22.09 1.29
CA GLN A 583 -41.22 -23.44 1.73
C GLN A 583 -39.79 -23.71 1.32
N VAL A 584 -38.92 -24.02 2.29
CA VAL A 584 -37.50 -24.26 2.05
C VAL A 584 -37.10 -25.66 2.50
N SER A 585 -36.20 -26.30 1.76
CA SER A 585 -35.56 -27.56 2.14
C SER A 585 -34.22 -27.29 2.82
N LEU A 586 -33.97 -28.01 3.91
CA LEU A 586 -32.69 -28.15 4.59
C LEU A 586 -32.15 -29.59 4.43
N GLY A 587 -32.47 -30.24 3.31
CA GLY A 587 -32.18 -31.65 3.06
C GLY A 587 -33.33 -32.52 3.57
N ALA A 588 -33.13 -33.19 4.70
CA ALA A 588 -34.12 -34.09 5.30
C ALA A 588 -35.32 -33.37 5.96
N GLU A 589 -35.20 -32.07 6.23
CA GLU A 589 -36.26 -31.25 6.83
C GLU A 589 -36.77 -30.19 5.83
N GLN A 590 -38.08 -29.91 5.88
CA GLN A 590 -38.68 -28.75 5.23
C GLN A 590 -39.18 -27.76 6.27
N ARG A 591 -39.10 -26.48 5.96
CA ARG A 591 -39.55 -25.41 6.85
C ARG A 591 -40.29 -24.32 6.12
N GLN A 592 -41.29 -23.77 6.80
CA GLN A 592 -42.02 -22.60 6.36
C GLN A 592 -41.37 -21.34 6.93
N ILE A 593 -41.04 -20.38 6.07
CA ILE A 593 -40.46 -19.09 6.47
C ILE A 593 -41.25 -17.96 5.82
N VAL A 594 -41.65 -16.98 6.62
CA VAL A 594 -42.30 -15.76 6.12
C VAL A 594 -41.26 -14.63 6.12
N ALA A 595 -40.90 -14.13 4.95
CA ALA A 595 -39.80 -13.17 4.76
C ALA A 595 -40.29 -11.82 4.21
N GLY A 596 -39.76 -10.73 4.76
CA GLY A 596 -40.06 -9.34 4.37
C GLY A 596 -39.40 -8.86 3.07
N ILE A 597 -39.38 -9.71 2.04
CA ILE A 597 -38.60 -9.49 0.80
C ILE A 597 -39.49 -9.20 -0.44
N GLY A 598 -40.81 -9.16 -0.25
CA GLY A 598 -41.80 -9.10 -1.34
C GLY A 598 -41.87 -7.80 -2.14
N LYS A 599 -41.23 -6.72 -1.66
CA LYS A 599 -41.08 -5.47 -2.43
C LYS A 599 -40.04 -5.55 -3.55
N LYS A 600 -39.04 -6.45 -3.39
CA LYS A 600 -37.90 -6.54 -4.32
C LYS A 600 -37.94 -7.81 -5.16
N TYR A 601 -38.46 -8.90 -4.61
CA TYR A 601 -38.46 -10.19 -5.30
C TYR A 601 -39.88 -10.63 -5.58
N GLU A 602 -40.13 -11.06 -6.81
CA GLU A 602 -41.33 -11.82 -7.14
C GLU A 602 -41.18 -13.29 -6.72
N PRO A 603 -42.26 -13.95 -6.25
CA PRO A 603 -42.20 -15.32 -5.76
C PRO A 603 -41.53 -16.31 -6.75
N ASP A 604 -41.87 -16.22 -8.03
CA ASP A 604 -41.35 -17.13 -9.06
C ASP A 604 -39.83 -17.04 -9.22
N ALA A 605 -39.26 -15.86 -9.00
CA ALA A 605 -37.82 -15.64 -9.10
C ALA A 605 -37.03 -16.20 -7.91
N LEU A 606 -37.71 -16.73 -6.88
CA LEU A 606 -37.10 -17.32 -5.69
C LEU A 606 -37.04 -18.84 -5.74
N VAL A 607 -37.98 -19.48 -6.45
CA VAL A 607 -38.05 -20.95 -6.54
C VAL A 607 -36.76 -21.51 -7.14
N GLY A 608 -36.19 -22.53 -6.50
CA GLY A 608 -34.94 -23.17 -6.92
C GLY A 608 -33.67 -22.50 -6.41
N LYS A 609 -33.72 -21.27 -5.86
CA LYS A 609 -32.54 -20.60 -5.31
C LYS A 609 -32.10 -21.17 -3.97
N THR A 610 -30.79 -21.14 -3.73
CA THR A 610 -30.19 -21.41 -2.42
C THR A 610 -30.00 -20.10 -1.66
N ILE A 611 -30.61 -20.00 -0.49
CA ILE A 611 -30.57 -18.81 0.38
C ILE A 611 -30.01 -19.16 1.76
N VAL A 612 -29.46 -18.18 2.48
CA VAL A 612 -29.01 -18.39 3.86
C VAL A 612 -30.11 -18.02 4.86
N ILE A 613 -30.38 -18.91 5.81
CA ILE A 613 -31.39 -18.71 6.85
C ILE A 613 -30.79 -18.88 8.26
N VAL A 614 -31.42 -18.26 9.25
CA VAL A 614 -31.25 -18.61 10.66
C VAL A 614 -32.24 -19.72 11.02
N ALA A 615 -31.73 -20.89 11.38
CA ALA A 615 -32.50 -22.12 11.55
C ALA A 615 -32.90 -22.43 13.00
N ASN A 616 -32.39 -21.71 14.00
CA ASN A 616 -32.68 -21.99 15.42
C ASN A 616 -33.35 -20.83 16.17
N LEU A 617 -34.06 -19.96 15.45
CA LEU A 617 -34.96 -18.98 16.07
C LEU A 617 -36.26 -19.65 16.52
N LYS A 618 -36.85 -19.13 17.60
CA LYS A 618 -38.19 -19.54 18.03
C LYS A 618 -39.21 -19.19 16.93
N PRO A 619 -40.17 -20.09 16.61
CA PRO A 619 -41.21 -19.77 15.65
C PRO A 619 -41.98 -18.51 16.01
N ALA A 620 -42.31 -17.70 15.01
CA ALA A 620 -43.06 -16.45 15.18
C ALA A 620 -44.24 -16.41 14.21
N LYS A 621 -45.39 -15.85 14.63
CA LYS A 621 -46.54 -15.65 13.74
C LYS A 621 -46.49 -14.27 13.10
N LEU A 622 -46.48 -14.22 11.77
CA LEU A 622 -46.53 -13.02 10.96
C LEU A 622 -47.81 -13.05 10.12
N MET A 623 -48.71 -12.09 10.35
CA MET A 623 -50.04 -12.06 9.70
C MET A 623 -50.83 -13.38 9.84
N GLY A 624 -50.72 -14.03 11.01
CA GLY A 624 -51.38 -15.31 11.30
C GLY A 624 -50.67 -16.56 10.74
N ILE A 625 -49.61 -16.38 9.94
CA ILE A 625 -48.81 -17.47 9.37
C ILE A 625 -47.56 -17.70 10.23
N GLU A 626 -47.30 -18.94 10.62
CA GLU A 626 -46.10 -19.30 11.39
C GLU A 626 -44.84 -19.28 10.52
N SER A 627 -43.78 -18.64 11.00
CA SER A 627 -42.44 -18.62 10.41
C SER A 627 -41.47 -19.34 11.34
N GLN A 628 -40.81 -20.37 10.84
CA GLN A 628 -39.90 -21.26 11.58
C GLN A 628 -38.42 -20.98 11.27
N GLY A 629 -38.11 -19.73 10.92
CA GLY A 629 -36.78 -19.25 10.59
C GLY A 629 -36.79 -17.80 10.10
N MET A 630 -35.60 -17.30 9.76
CA MET A 630 -35.42 -15.95 9.21
C MET A 630 -34.47 -16.00 8.02
N VAL A 631 -34.84 -15.37 6.90
CA VAL A 631 -33.98 -15.22 5.72
C VAL A 631 -32.99 -14.07 5.94
N LEU A 632 -31.72 -14.26 5.60
CA LEU A 632 -30.73 -13.19 5.60
C LEU A 632 -30.75 -12.42 4.29
N ALA A 633 -30.88 -11.10 4.40
CA ALA A 633 -30.90 -10.16 3.29
C ALA A 633 -30.08 -8.92 3.66
N ALA A 634 -29.35 -8.36 2.70
CA ALA A 634 -28.62 -7.11 2.85
C ALA A 634 -29.56 -5.92 2.65
N GLY A 635 -29.55 -4.95 3.57
CA GLY A 635 -30.32 -3.71 3.50
C GLY A 635 -30.67 -3.16 4.89
N ASP A 636 -30.67 -1.84 5.06
CA ASP A 636 -31.03 -1.20 6.33
C ASP A 636 -32.56 -1.19 6.53
N ALA A 637 -33.27 -0.30 5.83
CA ALA A 637 -34.73 -0.20 5.86
C ALA A 637 -35.42 -0.92 4.68
N ASP A 638 -34.74 -1.03 3.54
CA ASP A 638 -35.21 -1.69 2.33
C ASP A 638 -34.21 -2.77 1.88
N VAL A 639 -34.74 -3.90 1.39
CA VAL A 639 -33.94 -5.05 0.96
C VAL A 639 -33.15 -4.71 -0.32
N ARG A 640 -31.82 -4.75 -0.25
CA ARG A 640 -30.88 -4.53 -1.36
C ARG A 640 -30.33 -5.83 -1.96
N GLY A 641 -30.36 -6.96 -1.26
CA GLY A 641 -29.89 -8.24 -1.79
C GLY A 641 -30.27 -9.42 -0.91
N LEU A 642 -30.49 -10.61 -1.48
CA LEU A 642 -30.57 -11.85 -0.70
C LEU A 642 -29.17 -12.40 -0.51
N ILE A 643 -28.88 -12.91 0.69
CA ILE A 643 -27.61 -13.59 0.94
C ILE A 643 -27.71 -15.02 0.39
N THR A 644 -26.80 -15.32 -0.54
CA THR A 644 -26.69 -16.62 -1.22
C THR A 644 -25.24 -17.10 -1.14
N VAL A 645 -25.00 -18.36 -1.45
CA VAL A 645 -23.65 -18.91 -1.59
C VAL A 645 -23.22 -18.88 -3.06
N GLN A 646 -21.92 -18.67 -3.31
CA GLN A 646 -21.38 -18.57 -4.66
C GLN A 646 -21.38 -19.91 -5.40
N GLU A 647 -21.13 -21.00 -4.68
CA GLU A 647 -21.13 -22.37 -5.18
C GLU A 647 -22.42 -23.10 -4.79
N GLU A 648 -22.83 -24.09 -5.59
CA GLU A 648 -23.98 -24.93 -5.23
C GLU A 648 -23.60 -25.85 -4.06
N VAL A 649 -24.36 -25.76 -2.97
CA VAL A 649 -24.15 -26.56 -1.76
C VAL A 649 -25.41 -27.33 -1.41
N ASP A 650 -25.24 -28.49 -0.77
CA ASP A 650 -26.36 -29.31 -0.37
C ASP A 650 -27.29 -28.55 0.60
N PRO A 651 -28.62 -28.64 0.41
CA PRO A 651 -29.58 -28.06 1.34
C PRO A 651 -29.35 -28.55 2.77
N GLY A 652 -29.28 -27.63 3.73
CA GLY A 652 -29.00 -27.91 5.14
C GLY A 652 -27.54 -27.71 5.55
N THR A 653 -26.64 -27.43 4.61
CA THR A 653 -25.22 -27.14 4.88
C THR A 653 -25.08 -26.00 5.90
N LYS A 654 -24.30 -26.23 6.96
CA LYS A 654 -24.02 -25.22 8.00
C LYS A 654 -23.10 -24.14 7.44
N VAL A 655 -23.52 -22.89 7.54
CA VAL A 655 -22.68 -21.71 7.28
C VAL A 655 -21.91 -21.41 8.57
N LYS A 656 -20.58 -21.30 8.47
CA LYS A 656 -19.67 -21.12 9.62
C LYS A 656 -18.97 -19.78 9.56
#